data_AF-A0A954JKB1-F1
#
_entry.id   AF-A0A954JKB1-F1
#
_cell.length_a   1.000
_cell.length_b   1.000
_cell.length_c   1.000
_cell.angle_alpha   90.00
_cell.angle_beta   90.00
_cell.angle_gamma   90.00
#
_symmetry.space_group_name_H-M   'P 1'
#
loop_
_entity.id
_entity.type
_entity.pdbx_description
1 polymer ?
#
loop_
_entity_poly.entity_id
_entity_poly.type
_entity_poly.pdbx_seq_one_letter_code
_entity_poly.pdbx_strand_id
1 'polypeptide(L)'
;MAFAQEERNPAEKWEPTIQKFEQQDAKEPPEKGQVLFVGSSSIRLWDLDKWFPNVDAINRGFGGSEVSDSVYFFDRIVAPYEPRVIVMYAGDNDIAHNESPELVHSDFRAFTGKMKQQLPHARLVYVAIKPSIKRWSLVDQVRAANALIKADCEKDSRLDFLDIDTTMIGEDGQPKPELFVKDGLHLSEDGYKLWSDLLRPLLDPLRGDVRLQKRTLRDQSHPWSPPETLEEWKQERKEIRTQLLVSCGLWPMPETTPLHPVIHGLIDKGDYTIEKVSFESQPGVYVTGNLYRPKNVTGQIPGVLSPHGHWANGRFYDAGEEGAQKQIDSGAEEYASGARYPLQARMVQLARLGCVVFHYDMVGNADSQALPHRDGFNDADASLWLHNKLGLQTWNSIRALDFLATHPNVDPKRIAVTGASGGGTQTFMLCALDDRPAVAFPAVMVSTNMQGGCTCENADYLRLGINNVAIAAMFAPKPMAMTGADDWTVDIETKGLPELKQVYGLYGAADQVHAKYYSFPHNYNGVSRTMMLKWLRDHLDLPGDAPVSQSDFEPVPPAELSVYDEKHPRPADELDAAALRKQLRERDRAALVHYWKRGDAREQLGPALDVLLPHVEQECRLVRQGGKTGSPGEKTEVLYPTNGAEYTFGMLTTNESNPNEVILWVGLEQGTLYDGQPDGAFLADCSLRASIVGRSIAVVAPGLAQKKYGPETLDVDDGFPGYTFGYNRPFLANRVRDVQLAVKALQAEGKTIKALVAAGPHAIETLLARVQLPADAVERTIVDLGGFSFKSVTSVDDPDLLPGALKYGDIGGLVALAPECRIEIHGAQGILNDEFAAAYLRETRKEITLSAEPLSRDQVWQTLKK
;
A
#
# COMPACT_ATOMS: atom_id res chain seq x y z
N MET A 1 42.58 42.82 -18.45
CA MET A 1 43.06 42.02 -19.60
C MET A 1 42.05 40.93 -19.81
N ALA A 2 41.33 40.97 -20.94
CA ALA A 2 40.38 39.93 -21.31
C ALA A 2 41.16 38.72 -21.81
N PHE A 3 41.03 37.57 -21.13
CA PHE A 3 41.39 36.30 -21.73
C PHE A 3 40.27 35.92 -22.67
N ALA A 4 40.56 35.87 -23.97
CA ALA A 4 39.69 35.25 -24.95
C ALA A 4 39.54 33.76 -24.57
N GLN A 5 38.33 33.32 -24.25
CA GLN A 5 37.98 31.91 -24.35
C GLN A 5 38.10 31.53 -25.83
N GLU A 6 39.02 30.63 -26.16
CA GLU A 6 39.00 29.97 -27.47
C GLU A 6 37.61 29.35 -27.66
N GLU A 7 36.93 29.68 -28.77
CA GLU A 7 35.69 29.01 -29.16
C GLU A 7 35.99 27.52 -29.32
N ARG A 8 35.56 26.72 -28.35
CA ARG A 8 35.66 25.27 -28.41
C ARG A 8 34.82 24.77 -29.58
N ASN A 9 35.45 24.08 -30.52
CA ASN A 9 34.79 23.45 -31.67
C ASN A 9 34.67 21.93 -31.42
N PRO A 10 33.52 21.42 -30.93
CA PRO A 10 33.31 19.98 -30.70
C PRO A 10 33.61 19.11 -31.93
N ALA A 11 33.39 19.65 -33.13
CA ALA A 11 33.66 18.96 -34.39
C ALA A 11 35.15 18.72 -34.65
N GLU A 12 36.06 19.56 -34.16
CA GLU A 12 37.50 19.28 -34.33
C GLU A 12 38.00 18.19 -33.38
N LYS A 13 37.44 18.15 -32.16
CA LYS A 13 37.94 17.27 -31.10
C LYS A 13 37.35 15.86 -31.14
N TRP A 14 36.05 15.73 -31.40
CA TRP A 14 35.33 14.46 -31.22
C TRP A 14 34.89 13.79 -32.52
N GLU A 15 34.91 14.49 -33.65
CA GLU A 15 34.51 13.95 -34.95
C GLU A 15 35.18 12.61 -35.31
N PRO A 16 36.49 12.38 -35.08
CA PRO A 16 37.10 11.07 -35.33
C PRO A 16 36.50 9.94 -34.50
N THR A 17 35.97 10.23 -33.31
CA THR A 17 35.29 9.26 -32.45
C THR A 17 33.87 8.99 -32.93
N ILE A 18 33.15 10.04 -33.32
CA ILE A 18 31.77 9.93 -33.85
C ILE A 18 31.76 9.12 -35.15
N GLN A 19 32.72 9.39 -36.06
CA GLN A 19 32.87 8.60 -37.29
C GLN A 19 33.20 7.12 -37.02
N LYS A 20 33.89 6.80 -35.93
CA LYS A 20 34.13 5.40 -35.55
C LYS A 20 32.84 4.70 -35.12
N PHE A 21 31.96 5.38 -34.38
CA PHE A 21 30.65 4.84 -34.04
C PHE A 21 29.83 4.60 -35.31
N GLU A 22 29.76 5.57 -36.22
CA GLU A 22 29.03 5.44 -37.50
C GLU A 22 29.59 4.31 -38.37
N GLN A 23 30.91 4.13 -38.41
CA GLN A 23 31.54 3.02 -39.13
C GLN A 23 31.28 1.66 -38.47
N GLN A 24 31.16 1.61 -37.14
CA GLN A 24 30.76 0.40 -36.42
C GLN A 24 29.31 0.06 -36.75
N ASP A 25 28.41 1.03 -36.68
CA ASP A 25 26.98 0.85 -36.99
C ASP A 25 26.75 0.45 -38.44
N ALA A 26 27.56 0.96 -39.38
CA ALA A 26 27.47 0.56 -40.78
C ALA A 26 27.86 -0.91 -41.01
N LYS A 27 28.68 -1.50 -40.13
CA LYS A 27 29.08 -2.92 -40.19
C LYS A 27 28.11 -3.81 -39.43
N GLU A 28 27.66 -3.35 -38.28
CA GLU A 28 26.78 -4.08 -37.36
C GLU A 28 25.72 -3.10 -36.83
N PRO A 29 24.62 -2.90 -37.58
CA PRO A 29 23.59 -1.93 -37.21
C PRO A 29 22.92 -2.30 -35.88
N PRO A 30 22.96 -1.45 -34.85
CA PRO A 30 22.27 -1.73 -33.60
C PRO A 30 20.75 -1.78 -33.81
N GLU A 31 20.08 -2.68 -33.10
CA GLU A 31 18.60 -2.69 -33.10
C GLU A 31 18.06 -1.43 -32.41
N LYS A 32 16.93 -0.94 -32.92
CA LYS A 32 16.21 0.17 -32.29
C LYS A 32 15.64 -0.23 -30.93
N GLY A 33 15.51 0.74 -30.01
CA GLY A 33 14.90 0.52 -28.70
C GLY A 33 15.83 -0.09 -27.64
N GLN A 34 17.14 -0.20 -27.92
CA GLN A 34 18.15 -0.64 -26.96
C GLN A 34 18.40 0.41 -25.85
N VAL A 35 19.11 0.03 -24.79
CA VAL A 35 19.56 0.97 -23.75
C VAL A 35 20.84 1.66 -24.20
N LEU A 36 20.81 2.97 -24.35
CA LEU A 36 21.95 3.74 -24.84
C LEU A 36 22.70 4.38 -23.67
N PHE A 37 23.99 4.09 -23.52
CA PHE A 37 24.87 4.79 -22.61
C PHE A 37 25.64 5.89 -23.36
N VAL A 38 25.54 7.14 -22.91
CA VAL A 38 26.17 8.31 -23.55
C VAL A 38 26.84 9.22 -22.52
N GLY A 39 27.95 9.85 -22.90
CA GLY A 39 28.64 10.82 -22.05
C GLY A 39 30.15 10.62 -22.01
N SER A 40 30.76 10.88 -20.86
CA SER A 40 32.20 11.08 -20.72
C SER A 40 33.00 9.79 -20.47
N SER A 41 34.22 9.90 -19.93
CA SER A 41 35.14 8.77 -19.79
C SER A 41 34.61 7.65 -18.89
N SER A 42 33.79 7.96 -17.88
CA SER A 42 33.17 6.93 -17.05
C SER A 42 32.18 6.06 -17.84
N ILE A 43 31.48 6.61 -18.84
CA ILE A 43 30.63 5.81 -19.72
C ILE A 43 31.49 4.98 -20.66
N ARG A 44 32.49 5.62 -21.31
CA ARG A 44 33.37 4.95 -22.27
C ARG A 44 34.11 3.75 -21.67
N LEU A 45 34.47 3.82 -20.39
CA LEU A 45 35.22 2.78 -19.68
C LEU A 45 34.32 1.77 -18.96
N TRP A 46 32.99 1.94 -19.01
CA TRP A 46 32.05 1.01 -18.41
C TRP A 46 31.91 -0.24 -19.28
N ASP A 47 32.37 -1.38 -18.75
CA ASP A 47 32.20 -2.69 -19.37
C ASP A 47 30.73 -3.14 -19.27
N LEU A 48 29.94 -2.83 -20.30
CA LEU A 48 28.50 -3.06 -20.28
C LEU A 48 28.15 -4.55 -20.34
N ASP A 49 28.93 -5.37 -21.05
CA ASP A 49 28.69 -6.81 -21.14
C ASP A 49 28.90 -7.50 -19.79
N LYS A 50 29.92 -7.06 -19.03
CA LYS A 50 30.19 -7.56 -17.68
C LYS A 50 29.11 -7.15 -16.68
N TRP A 51 28.71 -5.87 -16.69
CA TRP A 51 27.85 -5.31 -15.66
C TRP A 51 26.35 -5.39 -15.99
N PHE A 52 26.01 -5.54 -17.26
CA PHE A 52 24.63 -5.63 -17.75
C PHE A 52 24.47 -6.75 -18.80
N PRO A 53 24.84 -8.01 -18.48
CA PRO A 53 24.87 -9.12 -19.46
C PRO A 53 23.50 -9.46 -20.09
N ASN A 54 22.41 -8.98 -19.48
CA ASN A 54 21.03 -9.22 -19.91
C ASN A 54 20.33 -7.94 -20.40
N VAL A 55 21.08 -6.87 -20.62
CA VAL A 55 20.56 -5.62 -21.17
C VAL A 55 21.17 -5.44 -22.55
N ASP A 56 20.32 -5.38 -23.57
CA ASP A 56 20.74 -5.00 -24.92
C ASP A 56 21.18 -3.53 -24.88
N ALA A 57 22.48 -3.31 -24.67
CA ALA A 57 23.05 -2.00 -24.36
C ALA A 57 24.06 -1.55 -25.42
N ILE A 58 24.03 -0.26 -25.73
CA ILE A 58 24.94 0.39 -26.67
C ILE A 58 25.80 1.39 -25.91
N ASN A 59 27.13 1.30 -26.03
CA ASN A 59 28.04 2.30 -25.46
C ASN A 59 28.42 3.36 -26.51
N ARG A 60 28.04 4.62 -26.28
CA ARG A 60 28.44 5.80 -27.06
C ARG A 60 29.11 6.85 -26.17
N GLY A 61 29.88 6.40 -25.18
CA GLY A 61 30.74 7.27 -24.37
C GLY A 61 32.01 7.67 -25.11
N PHE A 62 32.37 8.95 -25.04
CA PHE A 62 33.61 9.48 -25.60
C PHE A 62 34.33 10.33 -24.56
N GLY A 63 35.57 9.94 -24.24
CA GLY A 63 36.23 10.35 -23.00
C GLY A 63 36.66 11.81 -22.99
N GLY A 64 36.34 12.54 -21.93
CA GLY A 64 36.64 13.97 -21.80
C GLY A 64 35.56 14.90 -22.37
N SER A 65 34.42 14.34 -22.79
CA SER A 65 33.26 15.11 -23.23
C SER A 65 32.54 15.81 -22.08
N GLU A 66 31.82 16.85 -22.49
CA GLU A 66 30.93 17.66 -21.66
C GLU A 66 29.48 17.46 -22.09
N VAL A 67 28.53 18.02 -21.34
CA VAL A 67 27.09 17.87 -21.66
C VAL A 67 26.79 18.48 -23.03
N SER A 68 27.33 19.66 -23.32
CA SER A 68 27.22 20.37 -24.61
C SER A 68 27.70 19.54 -25.81
N ASP A 69 28.76 18.75 -25.66
CA ASP A 69 29.25 17.86 -26.73
C ASP A 69 28.20 16.79 -27.08
N SER A 70 27.53 16.23 -26.07
CA SER A 70 26.46 15.24 -26.28
C SER A 70 25.22 15.87 -26.93
N VAL A 71 24.93 17.15 -26.65
CA VAL A 71 23.86 17.92 -27.32
C VAL A 71 24.19 18.15 -28.79
N TYR A 72 25.44 18.51 -29.08
CA TYR A 72 25.92 18.78 -30.44
C TYR A 72 25.80 17.54 -31.33
N PHE A 73 26.26 16.39 -30.86
CA PHE A 73 26.23 15.13 -31.62
C PHE A 73 24.94 14.32 -31.48
N PHE A 74 23.93 14.81 -30.77
CA PHE A 74 22.68 14.09 -30.46
C PHE A 74 22.07 13.38 -31.68
N ASP A 75 22.00 14.07 -32.81
CA ASP A 75 21.36 13.58 -34.04
C ASP A 75 22.16 12.45 -34.72
N ARG A 76 23.39 12.20 -34.27
CA ARG A 76 24.30 11.16 -34.79
C ARG A 76 24.55 10.01 -33.82
N ILE A 77 24.55 10.28 -32.51
CA ILE A 77 24.90 9.28 -31.48
C ILE A 77 23.77 8.96 -30.50
N VAL A 78 22.59 9.56 -30.66
CA VAL A 78 21.41 9.27 -29.83
C VAL A 78 20.20 8.98 -30.70
N ALA A 79 19.78 9.94 -31.52
CA ALA A 79 18.55 9.85 -32.31
C ALA A 79 18.47 8.60 -33.23
N PRO A 80 19.55 8.19 -33.94
CA PRO A 80 19.48 7.06 -34.87
C PRO A 80 19.12 5.71 -34.21
N TYR A 81 19.39 5.56 -32.91
CA TYR A 81 19.18 4.31 -32.19
C TYR A 81 17.76 4.15 -31.63
N GLU A 82 16.95 5.22 -31.65
CA GLU A 82 15.61 5.25 -31.03
C GLU A 82 15.57 4.55 -29.65
N PRO A 83 16.45 4.92 -28.70
CA PRO A 83 16.64 4.15 -27.47
C PRO A 83 15.41 4.20 -26.56
N ARG A 84 15.12 3.10 -25.85
CA ARG A 84 14.07 3.07 -24.83
C ARG A 84 14.49 3.82 -23.55
N VAL A 85 15.77 3.73 -23.21
CA VAL A 85 16.39 4.39 -22.06
C VAL A 85 17.75 4.92 -22.49
N ILE A 86 18.03 6.17 -22.15
CA ILE A 86 19.34 6.80 -22.28
C ILE A 86 19.94 6.90 -20.88
N VAL A 87 21.14 6.36 -20.68
CA VAL A 87 21.94 6.55 -19.47
C VAL A 87 23.00 7.59 -19.77
N MET A 88 22.95 8.72 -19.07
CA MET A 88 23.85 9.83 -19.29
C MET A 88 24.74 10.08 -18.07
N TYR A 89 26.04 10.21 -18.31
CA TYR A 89 26.99 10.75 -17.32
C TYR A 89 27.94 11.74 -18.00
N ALA A 90 27.77 13.02 -17.68
CA ALA A 90 28.62 14.15 -18.06
C ALA A 90 28.47 15.26 -16.99
N GLY A 91 29.16 16.40 -17.10
CA GLY A 91 29.13 17.47 -16.09
C GLY A 91 30.40 17.56 -15.24
N ASP A 92 31.14 16.46 -15.07
CA ASP A 92 32.37 16.50 -14.27
C ASP A 92 33.50 17.30 -14.93
N ASN A 93 33.59 17.28 -16.26
CA ASN A 93 34.62 17.96 -17.06
C ASN A 93 34.26 19.43 -17.21
N ASP A 94 32.97 19.71 -17.37
CA ASP A 94 32.33 21.01 -17.47
C ASP A 94 32.74 21.87 -16.26
N ILE A 95 32.47 21.38 -15.05
CA ILE A 95 32.86 22.05 -13.80
C ILE A 95 34.40 22.17 -13.69
N ALA A 96 35.16 21.17 -14.15
CA ALA A 96 36.63 21.22 -14.11
C ALA A 96 37.26 22.20 -15.12
N HIS A 97 36.53 22.56 -16.17
CA HIS A 97 36.90 23.60 -17.14
C HIS A 97 36.32 24.97 -16.78
N ASN A 98 35.82 25.13 -15.54
CA ASN A 98 35.26 26.36 -14.97
C ASN A 98 33.89 26.76 -15.56
N GLU A 99 33.12 25.82 -16.09
CA GLU A 99 31.71 26.07 -16.37
C GLU A 99 30.90 26.14 -15.07
N SER A 100 29.87 26.99 -15.05
CA SER A 100 29.04 27.16 -13.86
C SER A 100 28.00 26.04 -13.75
N PRO A 101 27.51 25.71 -12.53
CA PRO A 101 26.42 24.76 -12.34
C PRO A 101 25.18 25.04 -13.21
N GLU A 102 24.86 26.31 -13.43
CA GLU A 102 23.73 26.75 -14.26
C GLU A 102 23.95 26.48 -15.74
N LEU A 103 25.18 26.54 -16.23
CA LEU A 103 25.50 26.22 -17.63
C LEU A 103 25.35 24.70 -17.87
N VAL A 104 25.89 23.87 -16.97
CA VAL A 104 25.70 22.41 -17.01
C VAL A 104 24.21 22.04 -17.00
N HIS A 105 23.43 22.71 -16.16
CA HIS A 105 21.98 22.55 -16.10
C HIS A 105 21.27 22.99 -17.39
N SER A 106 21.70 24.11 -17.99
CA SER A 106 21.19 24.59 -19.28
C SER A 106 21.45 23.59 -20.40
N ASP A 107 22.64 22.99 -20.46
CA ASP A 107 22.98 21.99 -21.47
C ASP A 107 22.21 20.69 -21.25
N PHE A 108 21.98 20.29 -20.01
CA PHE A 108 21.09 19.18 -19.69
C PHE A 108 19.66 19.43 -20.19
N ARG A 109 19.15 20.66 -20.03
CA ARG A 109 17.85 21.07 -20.60
C ARG A 109 17.84 21.04 -22.13
N ALA A 110 18.93 21.43 -22.77
CA ALA A 110 19.06 21.34 -24.22
C ALA A 110 19.04 19.87 -24.70
N PHE A 111 19.75 18.97 -24.00
CA PHE A 111 19.76 17.54 -24.30
C PHE A 111 18.35 16.94 -24.16
N THR A 112 17.71 17.16 -23.01
CA THR A 112 16.35 16.67 -22.76
C THR A 112 15.32 17.30 -23.70
N GLY A 113 15.52 18.54 -24.13
CA GLY A 113 14.70 19.18 -25.16
C GLY A 113 14.73 18.43 -26.49
N LYS A 114 15.94 18.11 -26.99
CA LYS A 114 16.11 17.29 -28.21
C LYS A 114 15.50 15.90 -28.06
N MET A 115 15.73 15.24 -26.91
CA MET A 115 15.13 13.94 -26.60
C MET A 115 13.60 14.00 -26.67
N LYS A 116 12.96 14.97 -26.02
CA LYS A 116 11.50 15.09 -26.01
C LYS A 116 10.92 15.34 -27.40
N GLN A 117 11.66 16.06 -28.26
CA GLN A 117 11.23 16.39 -29.61
C GLN A 117 11.35 15.21 -30.58
N GLN A 118 12.45 14.46 -30.52
CA GLN A 118 12.78 13.44 -31.52
C GLN A 118 12.52 12.01 -31.04
N LEU A 119 12.54 11.80 -29.73
CA LEU A 119 12.40 10.50 -29.07
C LEU A 119 11.29 10.57 -28.01
N PRO A 120 10.02 10.74 -28.41
CA PRO A 120 8.92 10.99 -27.48
C PRO A 120 8.68 9.87 -26.45
N HIS A 121 9.18 8.66 -26.73
CA HIS A 121 9.05 7.47 -25.89
C HIS A 121 10.32 7.12 -25.09
N ALA A 122 11.42 7.86 -25.26
CA ALA A 122 12.66 7.58 -24.54
C ALA A 122 12.63 8.14 -23.11
N ARG A 123 13.18 7.37 -22.17
CA ARG A 123 13.50 7.85 -20.81
C ARG A 123 14.98 8.24 -20.71
N LEU A 124 15.33 9.12 -19.79
CA LEU A 124 16.71 9.49 -19.47
C LEU A 124 17.01 9.20 -18.01
N VAL A 125 18.09 8.46 -17.73
CA VAL A 125 18.70 8.36 -16.41
C VAL A 125 19.95 9.22 -16.40
N TYR A 126 19.92 10.33 -15.69
CA TYR A 126 21.10 11.14 -15.45
C TYR A 126 21.83 10.62 -14.21
N VAL A 127 23.03 10.10 -14.39
CA VAL A 127 23.91 9.69 -13.30
C VAL A 127 24.53 10.94 -12.71
N ALA A 128 24.32 11.17 -11.40
CA ALA A 128 24.80 12.38 -10.76
C ALA A 128 26.30 12.58 -10.98
N ILE A 129 26.73 13.84 -11.08
CA ILE A 129 28.14 14.18 -11.21
C ILE A 129 28.85 13.70 -9.94
N LYS A 130 29.86 12.83 -10.09
CA LYS A 130 30.43 12.08 -8.97
C LYS A 130 31.36 12.96 -8.10
N PRO A 131 31.37 12.76 -6.77
CA PRO A 131 32.37 13.36 -5.90
C PRO A 131 33.72 12.60 -6.03
N SER A 132 34.59 13.01 -6.95
CA SER A 132 35.90 12.36 -7.15
C SER A 132 37.00 12.95 -6.28
N ILE A 133 37.94 12.11 -5.83
CA ILE A 133 39.12 12.51 -5.03
C ILE A 133 39.90 13.63 -5.74
N LYS A 134 40.14 13.47 -7.05
CA LYS A 134 40.92 14.43 -7.84
C LYS A 134 40.29 15.82 -7.95
N ARG A 135 38.96 15.91 -7.85
CA ARG A 135 38.18 17.15 -8.01
C ARG A 135 37.40 17.51 -6.75
N TRP A 136 37.83 17.04 -5.59
CA TRP A 136 37.12 17.25 -4.34
C TRP A 136 36.95 18.74 -3.98
N SER A 137 37.93 19.58 -4.36
CA SER A 137 37.84 21.03 -4.17
C SER A 137 36.70 21.71 -4.97
N LEU A 138 36.06 21.00 -5.89
CA LEU A 138 34.94 21.48 -6.71
C LEU A 138 33.59 20.88 -6.28
N VAL A 139 33.54 20.13 -5.16
CA VAL A 139 32.36 19.35 -4.77
C VAL A 139 31.11 20.21 -4.55
N ASP A 140 31.25 21.44 -4.07
CA ASP A 140 30.10 22.33 -3.86
C ASP A 140 29.43 22.73 -5.18
N GLN A 141 30.24 22.98 -6.22
CA GLN A 141 29.72 23.27 -7.57
C GLN A 141 29.09 22.02 -8.19
N VAL A 142 29.70 20.86 -7.98
CA VAL A 142 29.14 19.55 -8.39
C VAL A 142 27.76 19.32 -7.75
N ARG A 143 27.64 19.54 -6.44
CA ARG A 143 26.39 19.40 -5.68
C ARG A 143 25.34 20.42 -6.10
N ALA A 144 25.73 21.65 -6.39
CA ALA A 144 24.84 22.67 -6.94
C ALA A 144 24.27 22.26 -8.30
N ALA A 145 25.11 21.77 -9.21
CA ALA A 145 24.67 21.30 -10.54
C ALA A 145 23.72 20.10 -10.42
N ASN A 146 24.11 19.12 -9.58
CA ASN A 146 23.28 17.95 -9.27
C ASN A 146 21.91 18.33 -8.71
N ALA A 147 21.83 19.31 -7.80
CA ALA A 147 20.57 19.76 -7.21
C ALA A 147 19.63 20.38 -8.26
N LEU A 148 20.16 21.19 -9.18
CA LEU A 148 19.38 21.80 -10.27
C LEU A 148 18.83 20.75 -11.23
N ILE A 149 19.66 19.76 -11.60
CA ILE A 149 19.26 18.66 -12.49
C ILE A 149 18.23 17.78 -11.80
N LYS A 150 18.45 17.40 -10.54
CA LYS A 150 17.50 16.62 -9.74
C LYS A 150 16.12 17.29 -9.67
N ALA A 151 16.08 18.60 -9.42
CA ALA A 151 14.83 19.36 -9.34
C ALA A 151 14.06 19.40 -10.68
N ASP A 152 14.72 19.21 -11.82
CA ASP A 152 14.04 19.07 -13.10
C ASP A 152 13.62 17.63 -13.39
N CYS A 153 14.40 16.63 -12.97
CA CYS A 153 13.99 15.22 -13.04
C CYS A 153 12.71 14.97 -12.23
N GLU A 154 12.58 15.58 -11.05
CA GLU A 154 11.37 15.46 -10.19
C GLU A 154 10.09 16.03 -10.83
N LYS A 155 10.19 16.82 -11.92
CA LYS A 155 9.05 17.43 -12.63
C LYS A 155 8.57 16.66 -13.86
N ASP A 156 9.35 15.71 -14.37
CA ASP A 156 9.03 14.96 -15.59
C ASP A 156 9.30 13.47 -15.37
N SER A 157 8.24 12.66 -15.40
CA SER A 157 8.31 11.21 -15.12
C SER A 157 9.18 10.41 -16.10
N ARG A 158 9.64 11.01 -17.20
CA ARG A 158 10.61 10.39 -18.14
C ARG A 158 12.07 10.60 -17.73
N LEU A 159 12.33 11.44 -16.74
CA LEU A 159 13.67 11.83 -16.31
C LEU A 159 13.95 11.28 -14.91
N ASP A 160 14.97 10.44 -14.81
CA ASP A 160 15.47 9.90 -13.56
C ASP A 160 16.79 10.57 -13.17
N PHE A 161 16.95 10.87 -11.89
CA PHE A 161 18.22 11.28 -11.32
C PHE A 161 18.77 10.16 -10.45
N LEU A 162 19.90 9.56 -10.85
CA LEU A 162 20.58 8.55 -10.05
C LEU A 162 21.56 9.22 -9.10
N ASP A 163 21.13 9.40 -7.85
CA ASP A 163 21.97 9.92 -6.76
C ASP A 163 23.01 8.88 -6.35
N ILE A 164 24.28 9.21 -6.56
CA ILE A 164 25.44 8.40 -6.16
C ILE A 164 26.25 9.07 -5.05
N ASP A 165 26.01 10.34 -4.71
CA ASP A 165 26.87 11.13 -3.80
C ASP A 165 26.89 10.48 -2.42
N THR A 166 25.72 10.27 -1.83
CA THR A 166 25.57 9.67 -0.48
C THR A 166 26.24 8.30 -0.35
N THR A 167 26.27 7.51 -1.41
CA THR A 167 26.86 6.16 -1.40
C THR A 167 28.37 6.14 -1.57
N MET A 168 28.92 7.18 -2.21
CA MET A 168 30.35 7.30 -2.53
C MET A 168 31.17 7.99 -1.42
N ILE A 169 30.50 8.64 -0.46
CA ILE A 169 31.14 9.30 0.69
C ILE A 169 31.28 8.33 1.87
N GLY A 170 32.45 8.33 2.51
CA GLY A 170 32.74 7.56 3.72
C GLY A 170 32.25 8.25 4.99
N GLU A 171 32.36 7.55 6.14
CA GLU A 171 32.00 8.11 7.46
C GLU A 171 32.85 9.34 7.84
N ASP A 172 34.03 9.48 7.22
CA ASP A 172 34.94 10.61 7.37
C ASP A 172 34.54 11.85 6.52
N GLY A 173 33.45 11.75 5.76
CA GLY A 173 32.98 12.82 4.89
C GLY A 173 33.80 12.99 3.60
N GLN A 174 34.69 12.05 3.26
CA GLN A 174 35.51 12.08 2.04
C GLN A 174 35.06 11.01 1.03
N PRO A 175 35.41 11.12 -0.27
CA PRO A 175 35.18 10.04 -1.22
C PRO A 175 35.93 8.77 -0.85
N LYS A 176 35.24 7.63 -0.85
CA LYS A 176 35.81 6.30 -0.58
C LYS A 176 36.94 5.96 -1.57
N PRO A 177 38.21 5.83 -1.12
CA PRO A 177 39.36 5.63 -2.01
C PRO A 177 39.27 4.38 -2.89
N GLU A 178 38.69 3.30 -2.38
CA GLU A 178 38.53 2.02 -3.07
C GLU A 178 37.63 2.10 -4.31
N LEU A 179 36.77 3.12 -4.42
CA LEU A 179 35.89 3.32 -5.58
C LEU A 179 36.59 3.93 -6.79
N PHE A 180 37.86 4.33 -6.66
CA PHE A 180 38.63 5.00 -7.71
C PHE A 180 39.92 4.25 -8.03
N VAL A 181 40.39 4.37 -9.28
CA VAL A 181 41.77 3.97 -9.61
C VAL A 181 42.77 5.01 -9.10
N LYS A 182 44.07 4.73 -9.23
CA LYS A 182 45.16 5.56 -8.68
C LYS A 182 45.12 7.05 -9.05
N ASP A 183 44.44 7.43 -10.13
CA ASP A 183 44.33 8.84 -10.53
C ASP A 183 43.30 9.64 -9.73
N GLY A 184 42.52 8.97 -8.87
CA GLY A 184 41.48 9.58 -8.04
C GLY A 184 40.31 10.17 -8.83
N LEU A 185 40.21 9.89 -10.14
CA LEU A 185 39.20 10.43 -11.03
C LEU A 185 38.34 9.33 -11.64
N HIS A 186 38.94 8.29 -12.21
CA HIS A 186 38.20 7.21 -12.85
C HIS A 186 37.83 6.12 -11.84
N LEU A 187 36.70 5.46 -12.08
CA LEU A 187 36.19 4.42 -11.18
C LEU A 187 37.05 3.16 -11.24
N SER A 188 37.21 2.53 -10.08
CA SER A 188 37.72 1.16 -9.97
C SER A 188 36.64 0.14 -10.35
N GLU A 189 36.97 -1.14 -10.27
CA GLU A 189 35.99 -2.22 -10.41
C GLU A 189 34.86 -2.12 -9.38
N ASP A 190 35.19 -1.79 -8.12
CA ASP A 190 34.21 -1.59 -7.04
C ASP A 190 33.34 -0.35 -7.29
N GLY A 191 33.92 0.71 -7.87
CA GLY A 191 33.18 1.89 -8.30
C GLY A 191 32.13 1.58 -9.37
N TYR A 192 32.49 0.82 -10.41
CA TYR A 192 31.54 0.38 -11.43
C TYR A 192 30.52 -0.62 -10.88
N LYS A 193 30.91 -1.51 -9.96
CA LYS A 193 29.96 -2.39 -9.29
C LYS A 193 28.87 -1.60 -8.57
N LEU A 194 29.26 -0.61 -7.76
CA LEU A 194 28.35 0.25 -7.03
C LEU A 194 27.37 0.96 -7.97
N TRP A 195 27.90 1.62 -9.01
CA TRP A 195 27.05 2.31 -9.99
C TRP A 195 26.12 1.35 -10.72
N SER A 196 26.58 0.14 -11.05
CA SER A 196 25.77 -0.87 -11.74
C SER A 196 24.66 -1.41 -10.86
N ASP A 197 24.92 -1.60 -9.57
CA ASP A 197 23.91 -2.03 -8.59
C ASP A 197 22.82 -0.96 -8.41
N LEU A 198 23.20 0.31 -8.35
CA LEU A 198 22.27 1.43 -8.26
C LEU A 198 21.50 1.67 -9.57
N LEU A 199 22.14 1.49 -10.72
CA LEU A 199 21.54 1.73 -12.04
C LEU A 199 20.62 0.59 -12.49
N ARG A 200 20.92 -0.67 -12.14
CA ARG A 200 20.19 -1.87 -12.59
C ARG A 200 18.67 -1.77 -12.42
N PRO A 201 18.12 -1.37 -11.26
CA PRO A 201 16.69 -1.17 -11.12
C PRO A 201 16.15 -0.18 -12.14
N LEU A 202 16.90 0.89 -12.45
CA LEU A 202 16.47 1.97 -13.33
C LEU A 202 16.33 1.57 -14.80
N LEU A 203 17.04 0.52 -15.22
CA LEU A 203 17.05 -0.04 -16.58
C LEU A 203 16.03 -1.14 -16.80
N ASP A 204 15.44 -1.65 -15.71
CA ASP A 204 14.45 -2.71 -15.76
C ASP A 204 13.23 -2.22 -16.56
N PRO A 205 12.86 -2.88 -17.67
CA PRO A 205 11.62 -2.57 -18.38
C PRO A 205 10.36 -2.71 -17.50
N LEU A 206 10.46 -3.39 -16.35
CA LEU A 206 9.39 -3.57 -15.37
C LEU A 206 9.50 -2.64 -14.15
N ARG A 207 10.40 -1.64 -14.14
CA ARG A 207 10.53 -0.71 -13.01
C ARG A 207 9.26 0.08 -12.72
N GLY A 208 8.42 0.29 -13.73
CA GLY A 208 7.08 0.87 -13.61
C GLY A 208 6.00 -0.13 -13.18
N ASP A 209 6.36 -1.40 -13.04
CA ASP A 209 5.44 -2.46 -12.64
C ASP A 209 5.16 -2.41 -11.15
N VAL A 210 4.03 -1.80 -10.81
CA VAL A 210 3.63 -1.65 -9.41
C VAL A 210 3.33 -2.99 -8.73
N ARG A 211 3.32 -4.12 -9.46
CA ARG A 211 3.32 -5.47 -8.85
C ARG A 211 4.60 -5.79 -8.09
N LEU A 212 5.72 -5.22 -8.54
CA LEU A 212 7.05 -5.48 -7.99
C LEU A 212 7.47 -4.37 -7.01
N GLN A 213 6.72 -3.27 -6.95
CA GLN A 213 6.91 -2.21 -5.97
C GLN A 213 6.33 -2.66 -4.62
N LYS A 214 7.19 -3.19 -3.75
CA LYS A 214 6.83 -3.55 -2.38
C LYS A 214 6.73 -2.29 -1.54
N ARG A 215 5.50 -1.89 -1.19
CA ARG A 215 5.29 -0.93 -0.11
C ARG A 215 5.35 -1.63 1.25
N THR A 216 5.95 -0.99 2.24
CA THR A 216 6.05 -1.53 3.59
C THR A 216 5.70 -0.46 4.61
N LEU A 217 5.56 -0.87 5.87
CA LEU A 217 5.45 0.06 6.99
C LEU A 217 6.68 0.99 7.15
N ARG A 218 7.80 0.70 6.45
CA ARG A 218 9.06 1.44 6.57
C ARG A 218 9.26 2.48 5.48
N ASP A 219 8.36 2.57 4.50
CA ASP A 219 8.52 3.56 3.43
C ASP A 219 8.33 4.96 4.01
N GLN A 220 9.16 5.90 3.55
CA GLN A 220 9.22 7.24 4.11
C GLN A 220 8.01 8.12 3.75
N SER A 221 7.19 7.72 2.76
CA SER A 221 6.05 8.49 2.28
C SER A 221 5.01 7.63 1.57
N HIS A 222 3.74 7.81 1.95
CA HIS A 222 2.56 7.22 1.30
C HIS A 222 1.60 8.35 0.92
N PRO A 223 1.89 9.12 -0.14
CA PRO A 223 1.02 10.23 -0.51
C PRO A 223 -0.33 9.71 -1.03
N TRP A 224 -1.38 10.47 -0.74
CA TRP A 224 -2.73 10.30 -1.28
C TRP A 224 -3.17 11.65 -1.83
N SER A 225 -3.77 11.64 -3.02
CA SER A 225 -4.28 12.85 -3.66
C SER A 225 -5.80 12.84 -3.58
N PRO A 226 -6.44 13.77 -2.86
CA PRO A 226 -7.89 13.80 -2.75
C PRO A 226 -8.56 14.10 -4.10
N PRO A 227 -9.80 13.63 -4.32
CA PRO A 227 -10.56 13.97 -5.52
C PRO A 227 -10.81 15.46 -5.69
N GLU A 228 -11.04 15.88 -6.92
CA GLU A 228 -11.30 17.28 -7.26
C GLU A 228 -12.77 17.66 -7.07
N THR A 229 -13.68 16.68 -7.11
CA THR A 229 -15.13 16.93 -7.00
C THR A 229 -15.79 16.19 -5.84
N LEU A 230 -16.90 16.75 -5.34
CA LEU A 230 -17.69 16.13 -4.27
C LEU A 230 -18.26 14.76 -4.67
N GLU A 231 -18.62 14.58 -5.94
CA GLU A 231 -19.19 13.30 -6.41
C GLU A 231 -18.12 12.21 -6.48
N GLU A 232 -16.91 12.52 -6.95
CA GLU A 232 -15.77 11.60 -6.90
C GLU A 232 -15.41 11.26 -5.45
N TRP A 233 -15.36 12.25 -4.55
CA TRP A 233 -15.12 11.98 -3.13
C TRP A 233 -16.21 11.11 -2.50
N LYS A 234 -17.50 11.32 -2.82
CA LYS A 234 -18.56 10.44 -2.31
C LYS A 234 -18.43 9.01 -2.79
N GLN A 235 -17.90 8.80 -4.00
CA GLN A 235 -17.65 7.48 -4.54
C GLN A 235 -16.45 6.83 -3.83
N GLU A 236 -15.31 7.51 -3.78
CA GLU A 236 -14.12 7.03 -3.08
C GLU A 236 -14.40 6.79 -1.58
N ARG A 237 -15.19 7.64 -0.93
CA ARG A 237 -15.63 7.46 0.46
C ARG A 237 -16.35 6.13 0.67
N LYS A 238 -17.19 5.69 -0.26
CA LYS A 238 -17.86 4.38 -0.17
C LYS A 238 -16.87 3.24 -0.29
N GLU A 239 -15.92 3.35 -1.22
CA GLU A 239 -14.87 2.37 -1.47
C GLU A 239 -13.96 2.23 -0.25
N ILE A 240 -13.47 3.35 0.29
CA ILE A 240 -12.67 3.40 1.51
C ILE A 240 -13.45 2.77 2.68
N ARG A 241 -14.72 3.12 2.88
CA ARG A 241 -15.51 2.55 3.98
C ARG A 241 -15.61 1.03 3.88
N THR A 242 -15.90 0.50 2.69
CA THR A 242 -15.94 -0.95 2.45
C THR A 242 -14.57 -1.59 2.70
N GLN A 243 -13.49 -1.00 2.17
CA GLN A 243 -12.12 -1.45 2.40
C GLN A 243 -11.80 -1.54 3.89
N LEU A 244 -12.06 -0.48 4.66
CA LEU A 244 -11.80 -0.45 6.10
C LEU A 244 -12.60 -1.53 6.87
N LEU A 245 -13.88 -1.75 6.53
CA LEU A 245 -14.70 -2.79 7.15
C LEU A 245 -14.21 -4.20 6.81
N VAL A 246 -13.83 -4.43 5.55
CA VAL A 246 -13.26 -5.71 5.11
C VAL A 246 -11.92 -5.95 5.80
N SER A 247 -11.00 -4.98 5.78
CA SER A 247 -9.70 -5.06 6.47
C SER A 247 -9.83 -5.34 7.96
N CYS A 248 -10.82 -4.74 8.63
CA CYS A 248 -11.11 -5.01 10.04
C CYS A 248 -11.76 -6.39 10.29
N GLY A 249 -12.10 -7.16 9.25
CA GLY A 249 -12.86 -8.39 9.39
C GLY A 249 -14.32 -8.18 9.82
N LEU A 250 -14.81 -6.94 9.70
CA LEU A 250 -16.14 -6.48 10.12
C LEU A 250 -17.12 -6.35 8.96
N TRP A 251 -16.78 -6.81 7.75
CA TRP A 251 -17.74 -6.85 6.63
C TRP A 251 -18.31 -8.26 6.40
N PRO A 252 -19.64 -8.40 6.25
CA PRO A 252 -20.67 -7.45 6.68
C PRO A 252 -20.63 -7.19 8.19
N MET A 253 -21.20 -6.08 8.64
CA MET A 253 -21.15 -5.68 10.05
C MET A 253 -21.72 -6.79 10.96
N PRO A 254 -20.97 -7.25 11.98
CA PRO A 254 -21.47 -8.24 12.92
C PRO A 254 -22.67 -7.71 13.72
N GLU A 255 -23.57 -8.61 14.11
CA GLU A 255 -24.63 -8.27 15.05
C GLU A 255 -24.04 -7.92 16.43
N THR A 256 -24.61 -6.91 17.07
CA THR A 256 -24.21 -6.51 18.43
C THR A 256 -24.85 -7.42 19.48
N THR A 257 -24.11 -7.78 20.52
CA THR A 257 -24.64 -8.48 21.70
C THR A 257 -24.88 -7.51 22.87
N PRO A 258 -25.73 -7.85 23.85
CA PRO A 258 -25.88 -7.03 25.07
C PRO A 258 -24.53 -6.78 25.77
N LEU A 259 -24.33 -5.57 26.30
CA LEU A 259 -23.05 -5.14 26.89
C LEU A 259 -22.81 -5.69 28.30
N HIS A 260 -23.86 -5.95 29.08
CA HIS A 260 -23.75 -6.35 30.50
C HIS A 260 -22.77 -5.48 31.34
N PRO A 261 -22.94 -4.15 31.38
CA PRO A 261 -21.97 -3.28 32.05
C PRO A 261 -22.00 -3.44 33.57
N VAL A 262 -20.82 -3.53 34.16
CA VAL A 262 -20.57 -3.48 35.60
C VAL A 262 -19.85 -2.18 35.90
N ILE A 263 -20.49 -1.31 36.69
CA ILE A 263 -19.93 -0.02 37.13
C ILE A 263 -19.81 -0.04 38.66
N HIS A 264 -18.60 0.17 39.19
CA HIS A 264 -18.35 0.09 40.63
C HIS A 264 -17.20 0.99 41.08
N GLY A 265 -16.92 1.01 42.39
CA GLY A 265 -15.74 1.66 42.96
C GLY A 265 -15.71 3.17 42.75
N LEU A 266 -16.76 3.88 43.18
CA LEU A 266 -16.85 5.33 43.09
C LEU A 266 -15.71 6.01 43.88
N ILE A 267 -14.91 6.82 43.18
CA ILE A 267 -13.86 7.68 43.73
C ILE A 267 -14.30 9.13 43.55
N ASP A 268 -14.54 9.84 44.66
CA ASP A 268 -14.91 11.26 44.66
C ASP A 268 -13.65 12.14 44.73
N LYS A 269 -13.46 13.01 43.74
CA LYS A 269 -12.33 13.94 43.64
C LYS A 269 -12.73 15.41 43.83
N GLY A 270 -13.92 15.66 44.38
CA GLY A 270 -14.42 16.99 44.69
C GLY A 270 -15.35 17.54 43.60
N ASP A 271 -14.80 17.89 42.44
CA ASP A 271 -15.50 18.47 41.28
C ASP A 271 -15.87 17.44 40.20
N TYR A 272 -15.24 16.26 40.22
CA TYR A 272 -15.59 15.11 39.38
C TYR A 272 -15.53 13.78 40.18
N THR A 273 -16.09 12.73 39.60
CA THR A 273 -15.99 11.34 40.11
C THR A 273 -15.33 10.43 39.09
N ILE A 274 -14.73 9.34 39.57
CA ILE A 274 -14.21 8.25 38.74
C ILE A 274 -14.90 6.95 39.17
N GLU A 275 -15.33 6.14 38.21
CA GLU A 275 -15.85 4.79 38.45
C GLU A 275 -15.13 3.78 37.55
N LYS A 276 -15.04 2.55 38.01
CA LYS A 276 -14.47 1.41 37.29
C LYS A 276 -15.55 0.77 36.45
N VAL A 277 -15.23 0.44 35.19
CA VAL A 277 -16.19 -0.14 34.26
C VAL A 277 -15.60 -1.38 33.60
N SER A 278 -16.36 -2.47 33.59
CA SER A 278 -16.19 -3.58 32.64
C SER A 278 -17.50 -3.84 31.91
N PHE A 279 -17.42 -4.23 30.64
CA PHE A 279 -18.57 -4.71 29.87
C PHE A 279 -18.08 -5.65 28.76
N GLU A 280 -19.00 -6.46 28.24
CA GLU A 280 -18.76 -7.42 27.18
C GLU A 280 -18.93 -6.75 25.80
N SER A 281 -17.87 -6.70 24.99
CA SER A 281 -17.98 -6.21 23.60
C SER A 281 -18.56 -7.28 22.67
N GLN A 282 -18.32 -8.55 23.00
CA GLN A 282 -18.88 -9.75 22.39
C GLN A 282 -18.64 -10.93 23.34
N PRO A 283 -19.37 -12.06 23.20
CA PRO A 283 -19.26 -13.21 24.10
C PRO A 283 -17.83 -13.56 24.50
N GLY A 284 -17.52 -13.43 25.79
CA GLY A 284 -16.21 -13.75 26.40
C GLY A 284 -15.08 -12.77 26.10
N VAL A 285 -15.36 -11.59 25.54
CA VAL A 285 -14.39 -10.50 25.33
C VAL A 285 -14.85 -9.26 26.07
N TYR A 286 -14.01 -8.79 26.99
CA TYR A 286 -14.35 -7.70 27.90
C TYR A 286 -13.54 -6.44 27.60
N VAL A 287 -14.25 -5.31 27.61
CA VAL A 287 -13.67 -3.96 27.59
C VAL A 287 -13.67 -3.43 29.02
N THR A 288 -12.52 -2.97 29.46
CA THR A 288 -12.28 -2.41 30.79
C THR A 288 -11.89 -0.94 30.67
N GLY A 289 -12.19 -0.15 31.70
CA GLY A 289 -11.86 1.26 31.69
C GLY A 289 -12.34 2.02 32.93
N ASN A 290 -12.18 3.33 32.89
CA ASN A 290 -12.73 4.23 33.89
C ASN A 290 -13.67 5.27 33.28
N LEU A 291 -14.76 5.54 33.99
CA LEU A 291 -15.74 6.56 33.67
C LEU A 291 -15.50 7.79 34.56
N TYR A 292 -15.16 8.91 33.96
CA TYR A 292 -15.00 10.19 34.65
C TYR A 292 -16.25 11.04 34.43
N ARG A 293 -16.82 11.59 35.50
CA ARG A 293 -18.07 12.37 35.42
C ARG A 293 -17.95 13.67 36.20
N PRO A 294 -18.32 14.82 35.62
CA PRO A 294 -18.51 16.04 36.39
C PRO A 294 -19.58 15.84 37.46
N LYS A 295 -19.39 16.44 38.64
CA LYS A 295 -20.38 16.41 39.71
C LYS A 295 -21.46 17.47 39.50
N ASN A 296 -22.61 17.26 40.15
CA ASN A 296 -23.76 18.17 40.15
C ASN A 296 -24.39 18.44 38.77
N VAL A 297 -24.23 17.51 37.82
CA VAL A 297 -24.87 17.62 36.51
C VAL A 297 -26.30 17.10 36.56
N THR A 298 -27.22 17.86 35.97
CA THR A 298 -28.61 17.45 35.76
C THR A 298 -28.86 17.29 34.26
N GLY A 299 -29.58 16.23 33.87
CA GLY A 299 -29.86 15.92 32.46
C GLY A 299 -28.69 15.26 31.71
N GLN A 300 -28.73 15.40 30.39
CA GLN A 300 -27.74 14.86 29.46
C GLN A 300 -26.73 15.93 29.05
N ILE A 301 -25.44 15.61 29.13
CA ILE A 301 -24.30 16.45 28.75
C ILE A 301 -23.45 15.76 27.68
N PRO A 302 -22.50 16.46 27.05
CA PRO A 302 -21.62 15.83 26.07
C PRO A 302 -20.85 14.63 26.64
N GLY A 303 -20.62 13.64 25.78
CA GLY A 303 -19.79 12.48 26.05
C GLY A 303 -18.44 12.60 25.33
N VAL A 304 -17.39 12.04 25.92
CA VAL A 304 -16.07 11.94 25.27
C VAL A 304 -15.57 10.50 25.40
N LEU A 305 -15.39 9.84 24.27
CA LEU A 305 -14.74 8.54 24.21
C LEU A 305 -13.23 8.74 24.02
N SER A 306 -12.41 8.11 24.86
CA SER A 306 -10.96 8.34 24.82
C SER A 306 -10.13 7.07 24.85
N PRO A 307 -9.80 6.48 23.68
CA PRO A 307 -8.80 5.42 23.61
C PRO A 307 -7.40 5.94 24.03
N HIS A 308 -6.61 5.07 24.66
CA HIS A 308 -5.17 5.31 24.82
C HIS A 308 -4.39 4.69 23.65
N GLY A 309 -3.14 5.12 23.52
CA GLY A 309 -2.13 4.53 22.62
C GLY A 309 -1.10 3.73 23.41
N HIS A 310 0.07 3.52 22.83
CA HIS A 310 1.11 2.64 23.35
C HIS A 310 1.96 3.24 24.49
N TRP A 311 1.31 3.81 25.51
CA TRP A 311 1.98 4.17 26.76
C TRP A 311 2.31 2.92 27.58
N ALA A 312 3.40 2.96 28.34
CA ALA A 312 3.77 1.88 29.25
C ALA A 312 2.62 1.64 30.25
N ASN A 313 2.19 0.38 30.40
CA ASN A 313 1.03 -0.01 31.21
C ASN A 313 -0.33 0.60 30.77
N GLY A 314 -0.44 1.14 29.55
CA GLY A 314 -1.71 1.66 29.01
C GLY A 314 -2.27 2.81 29.85
N ARG A 315 -3.55 2.77 30.21
CA ARG A 315 -4.20 3.81 31.03
C ARG A 315 -3.57 4.05 32.41
N PHE A 316 -2.76 3.11 32.90
CA PHE A 316 -2.03 3.18 34.17
C PHE A 316 -0.68 3.88 34.08
N TYR A 317 -0.35 4.48 32.94
CA TYR A 317 0.95 5.10 32.71
C TYR A 317 1.34 6.11 33.80
N ASP A 318 2.56 5.94 34.30
CA ASP A 318 3.25 6.83 35.24
C ASP A 318 4.61 7.18 34.61
N ALA A 319 4.84 8.46 34.31
CA ALA A 319 6.09 8.92 33.74
C ALA A 319 7.26 8.88 34.74
N GLY A 320 6.99 8.65 36.02
CA GLY A 320 7.94 8.80 37.12
C GLY A 320 8.28 10.26 37.40
N GLU A 321 8.98 10.52 38.51
CA GLU A 321 9.35 11.88 38.92
C GLU A 321 10.31 12.54 37.92
N GLU A 322 11.30 11.80 37.43
CA GLU A 322 12.26 12.31 36.44
C GLU A 322 11.58 12.65 35.10
N GLY A 323 10.69 11.78 34.62
CA GLY A 323 9.93 12.01 33.39
C GLY A 323 8.96 13.16 33.52
N ALA A 324 8.35 13.34 34.69
CA ALA A 324 7.52 14.50 35.00
C ALA A 324 8.33 15.80 35.01
N GLN A 325 9.49 15.82 35.66
CA GLN A 325 10.34 17.01 35.72
C GLN A 325 10.81 17.45 34.32
N LYS A 326 11.22 16.50 33.45
CA LYS A 326 11.60 16.81 32.07
C LYS A 326 10.47 17.48 31.26
N GLN A 327 9.22 17.07 31.49
CA GLN A 327 8.07 17.67 30.83
C GLN A 327 7.79 19.10 31.36
N ILE A 328 7.99 19.35 32.65
CA ILE A 328 7.88 20.69 33.23
C ILE A 328 8.99 21.61 32.70
N ASP A 329 10.24 21.14 32.74
CA ASP A 329 11.41 21.92 32.31
C ASP A 329 11.35 22.31 30.83
N SER A 330 10.77 21.45 30.00
CA SER A 330 10.55 21.74 28.57
C SER A 330 9.33 22.62 28.29
N GLY A 331 8.47 22.87 29.28
CA GLY A 331 7.20 23.57 29.10
C GLY A 331 6.12 22.75 28.40
N ALA A 332 6.32 21.43 28.26
CA ALA A 332 5.30 20.52 27.76
C ALA A 332 4.11 20.42 28.73
N GLU A 333 4.38 20.55 30.03
CA GLU A 333 3.42 20.48 31.12
C GLU A 333 3.66 21.58 32.16
N GLU A 334 2.59 22.04 32.80
CA GLU A 334 2.65 23.07 33.85
C GLU A 334 2.60 22.46 35.25
N TYR A 335 1.79 21.41 35.43
CA TYR A 335 1.51 20.80 36.73
C TYR A 335 2.21 19.44 36.86
N ALA A 336 2.78 19.16 38.03
CA ALA A 336 3.47 17.89 38.31
C ALA A 336 2.55 16.67 38.18
N SER A 337 1.28 16.80 38.58
CA SER A 337 0.26 15.76 38.39
C SER A 337 0.06 15.41 36.92
N GLY A 338 -0.06 16.43 36.06
CA GLY A 338 -0.24 16.29 34.62
C GLY A 338 0.98 15.72 33.93
N ALA A 339 2.16 16.18 34.32
CA ALA A 339 3.43 15.67 33.82
C ALA A 339 3.67 14.19 34.17
N ARG A 340 3.31 13.79 35.39
CA ARG A 340 3.48 12.40 35.84
C ARG A 340 2.39 11.48 35.29
N TYR A 341 1.14 11.94 35.24
CA TYR A 341 -0.03 11.16 34.82
C TYR A 341 -0.81 11.83 33.68
N PRO A 342 -0.22 11.97 32.48
CA PRO A 342 -0.82 12.73 31.39
C PRO A 342 -2.15 12.15 30.87
N LEU A 343 -2.33 10.82 30.98
CA LEU A 343 -3.59 10.16 30.59
C LEU A 343 -4.71 10.51 31.57
N GLN A 344 -4.45 10.48 32.88
CA GLN A 344 -5.42 10.94 33.89
C GLN A 344 -5.72 12.43 33.71
N ALA A 345 -4.68 13.25 33.48
CA ALA A 345 -4.84 14.68 33.26
C ALA A 345 -5.84 14.95 32.14
N ARG A 346 -5.71 14.27 30.98
CA ARG A 346 -6.66 14.39 29.88
C ARG A 346 -8.10 14.11 30.32
N MET A 347 -8.34 13.05 31.09
CA MET A 347 -9.69 12.67 31.51
C MET A 347 -10.27 13.67 32.51
N VAL A 348 -9.44 14.12 33.46
CA VAL A 348 -9.83 15.10 34.48
C VAL A 348 -10.19 16.43 33.84
N GLN A 349 -9.37 16.94 32.93
CA GLN A 349 -9.67 18.23 32.28
C GLN A 349 -10.93 18.14 31.40
N LEU A 350 -11.17 17.02 30.72
CA LEU A 350 -12.41 16.80 29.97
C LEU A 350 -13.64 16.71 30.88
N ALA A 351 -13.54 16.08 32.05
CA ALA A 351 -14.60 16.08 33.05
C ALA A 351 -14.89 17.49 33.56
N ARG A 352 -13.84 18.28 33.85
CA ARG A 352 -13.93 19.70 34.24
C ARG A 352 -14.47 20.60 33.13
N LEU A 353 -14.25 20.23 31.87
CA LEU A 353 -14.86 20.90 30.71
C LEU A 353 -16.39 20.68 30.65
N GLY A 354 -16.92 19.71 31.40
CA GLY A 354 -18.35 19.41 31.48
C GLY A 354 -18.78 18.17 30.70
N CYS A 355 -17.86 17.25 30.41
CA CYS A 355 -18.14 16.04 29.64
C CYS A 355 -18.13 14.77 30.52
N VAL A 356 -18.99 13.80 30.22
CA VAL A 356 -18.80 12.42 30.69
C VAL A 356 -17.72 11.77 29.83
N VAL A 357 -16.67 11.24 30.44
CA VAL A 357 -15.51 10.71 29.72
C VAL A 357 -15.35 9.23 29.98
N PHE A 358 -15.28 8.41 28.94
CA PHE A 358 -14.94 7.00 29.07
C PHE A 358 -13.55 6.72 28.49
N HIS A 359 -12.64 6.33 29.39
CA HIS A 359 -11.27 5.94 29.08
C HIS A 359 -11.14 4.42 29.16
N TYR A 360 -10.83 3.76 28.05
CA TYR A 360 -10.86 2.30 27.98
C TYR A 360 -9.57 1.71 27.46
N ASP A 361 -9.38 0.44 27.82
CA ASP A 361 -8.16 -0.30 27.59
C ASP A 361 -8.07 -0.79 26.13
N MET A 362 -6.89 -0.62 25.54
CA MET A 362 -6.51 -1.38 24.35
C MET A 362 -6.42 -2.87 24.72
N VAL A 363 -6.74 -3.74 23.76
CA VAL A 363 -6.57 -5.19 23.92
C VAL A 363 -5.12 -5.51 24.27
N GLY A 364 -4.88 -6.22 25.37
CA GLY A 364 -3.55 -6.60 25.86
C GLY A 364 -2.89 -5.56 26.77
N ASN A 365 -3.58 -4.48 27.14
CA ASN A 365 -3.06 -3.43 28.02
C ASN A 365 -3.93 -3.26 29.26
N ALA A 366 -3.31 -2.72 30.33
CA ALA A 366 -3.96 -2.46 31.61
C ALA A 366 -4.78 -3.67 32.11
N ASP A 367 -6.09 -3.58 32.29
CA ASP A 367 -6.88 -4.73 32.78
C ASP A 367 -7.27 -5.71 31.66
N SER A 368 -7.22 -5.30 30.39
CA SER A 368 -7.50 -6.16 29.23
C SER A 368 -6.31 -7.07 28.92
N GLN A 369 -6.09 -8.11 29.74
CA GLN A 369 -4.91 -8.99 29.64
C GLN A 369 -5.19 -10.40 29.09
N ALA A 370 -6.46 -10.79 28.92
CA ALA A 370 -6.82 -12.12 28.43
C ALA A 370 -6.26 -12.41 27.02
N LEU A 371 -6.15 -11.37 26.20
CA LEU A 371 -5.58 -11.44 24.86
C LEU A 371 -4.26 -10.66 24.83
N PRO A 372 -3.14 -11.28 24.42
CA PRO A 372 -1.89 -10.57 24.23
C PRO A 372 -2.05 -9.39 23.26
N HIS A 373 -1.28 -8.32 23.46
CA HIS A 373 -1.42 -7.11 22.65
C HIS A 373 -0.98 -7.32 21.19
N ARG A 374 0.20 -7.92 20.97
CA ARG A 374 0.80 -8.07 19.64
C ARG A 374 0.57 -9.43 18.98
N ASP A 375 0.28 -10.47 19.76
CA ASP A 375 0.29 -11.87 19.30
C ASP A 375 -1.12 -12.49 19.17
N GLY A 376 -1.16 -13.68 18.57
CA GLY A 376 -2.34 -14.54 18.46
C GLY A 376 -3.16 -14.39 17.16
N PHE A 377 -2.83 -13.41 16.32
CA PHE A 377 -3.57 -13.03 15.11
C PHE A 377 -2.65 -12.65 13.94
N ASN A 378 -1.43 -13.20 13.90
CA ASN A 378 -0.40 -12.78 12.94
C ASN A 378 -0.07 -13.86 11.90
N ASP A 379 -0.73 -15.02 11.97
CA ASP A 379 -0.46 -16.16 11.10
C ASP A 379 -1.36 -16.17 9.84
N ALA A 380 -1.04 -17.06 8.90
CA ALA A 380 -1.76 -17.20 7.64
C ALA A 380 -3.25 -17.48 7.83
N ASP A 381 -3.61 -18.30 8.82
CA ASP A 381 -5.01 -18.60 9.12
C ASP A 381 -5.75 -17.34 9.59
N ALA A 382 -5.14 -16.52 10.45
CA ALA A 382 -5.71 -15.25 10.88
C ALA A 382 -5.96 -14.31 9.68
N SER A 383 -5.01 -14.21 8.74
CA SER A 383 -5.19 -13.47 7.48
C SER A 383 -6.29 -14.05 6.60
N LEU A 384 -6.35 -15.37 6.39
CA LEU A 384 -7.39 -16.04 5.59
C LEU A 384 -8.80 -15.82 6.14
N TRP A 385 -8.94 -15.58 7.44
CA TRP A 385 -10.20 -15.24 8.10
C TRP A 385 -10.41 -13.75 8.35
N LEU A 386 -9.44 -12.88 8.02
CA LEU A 386 -9.40 -11.46 8.37
C LEU A 386 -9.60 -11.23 9.88
N HIS A 387 -9.09 -12.13 10.71
CA HIS A 387 -9.09 -11.97 12.16
C HIS A 387 -7.81 -11.23 12.56
N ASN A 388 -7.92 -9.98 12.98
CA ASN A 388 -6.76 -9.16 13.34
C ASN A 388 -7.04 -8.24 14.54
N LYS A 389 -5.95 -7.72 15.14
CA LYS A 389 -6.03 -6.87 16.35
C LYS A 389 -6.68 -5.51 16.07
N LEU A 390 -6.44 -4.91 14.91
CA LEU A 390 -7.08 -3.66 14.52
C LEU A 390 -8.61 -3.82 14.50
N GLY A 391 -9.10 -4.89 13.89
CA GLY A 391 -10.52 -5.21 13.82
C GLY A 391 -11.15 -5.41 15.21
N LEU A 392 -10.47 -6.15 16.08
CA LEU A 392 -10.92 -6.34 17.46
C LEU A 392 -10.96 -5.03 18.27
N GLN A 393 -9.93 -4.18 18.14
CA GLN A 393 -9.91 -2.88 18.83
C GLN A 393 -10.93 -1.90 18.25
N THR A 394 -11.15 -1.93 16.93
CA THR A 394 -12.18 -1.14 16.26
C THR A 394 -13.56 -1.56 16.74
N TRP A 395 -13.83 -2.88 16.82
CA TRP A 395 -15.06 -3.41 17.40
C TRP A 395 -15.24 -2.96 18.85
N ASN A 396 -14.22 -3.13 19.70
CA ASN A 396 -14.27 -2.66 21.08
C ASN A 396 -14.56 -1.16 21.18
N SER A 397 -14.03 -0.35 20.25
CA SER A 397 -14.29 1.10 20.20
C SER A 397 -15.74 1.41 19.81
N ILE A 398 -16.31 0.68 18.84
CA ILE A 398 -17.75 0.77 18.49
C ILE A 398 -18.61 0.41 19.71
N ARG A 399 -18.28 -0.69 20.40
CA ARG A 399 -19.01 -1.15 21.59
C ARG A 399 -18.85 -0.22 22.79
N ALA A 400 -17.69 0.41 22.95
CA ALA A 400 -17.46 1.47 23.93
C ALA A 400 -18.27 2.72 23.63
N LEU A 401 -18.47 3.04 22.34
CA LEU A 401 -19.37 4.10 21.92
C LEU A 401 -20.83 3.75 22.23
N ASP A 402 -21.25 2.49 22.07
CA ASP A 402 -22.58 2.02 22.49
C ASP A 402 -22.79 2.18 24.00
N PHE A 403 -21.80 1.79 24.81
CA PHE A 403 -21.82 2.00 26.26
C PHE A 403 -21.98 3.48 26.61
N LEU A 404 -21.14 4.34 26.04
CA LEU A 404 -21.16 5.77 26.36
C LEU A 404 -22.46 6.44 25.88
N ALA A 405 -22.92 6.14 24.67
CA ALA A 405 -24.12 6.73 24.08
C ALA A 405 -25.42 6.32 24.79
N THR A 406 -25.43 5.18 25.48
CA THR A 406 -26.58 4.70 26.27
C THR A 406 -26.54 5.13 27.73
N HIS A 407 -25.46 5.77 28.18
CA HIS A 407 -25.35 6.26 29.55
C HIS A 407 -26.37 7.39 29.81
N PRO A 408 -27.13 7.36 30.93
CA PRO A 408 -28.27 8.26 31.15
C PRO A 408 -27.90 9.76 31.22
N ASN A 409 -26.66 10.09 31.53
CA ASN A 409 -26.16 11.48 31.54
C ASN A 409 -25.44 11.90 30.25
N VAL A 410 -25.39 11.06 29.21
CA VAL A 410 -24.74 11.40 27.94
C VAL A 410 -25.81 11.75 26.91
N ASP A 411 -25.59 12.86 26.19
CA ASP A 411 -26.32 13.19 24.98
C ASP A 411 -25.68 12.45 23.79
N PRO A 412 -26.36 11.46 23.18
CA PRO A 412 -25.78 10.67 22.10
C PRO A 412 -25.49 11.47 20.82
N LYS A 413 -26.01 12.71 20.70
CA LYS A 413 -25.72 13.60 19.57
C LYS A 413 -24.50 14.49 19.79
N ARG A 414 -23.96 14.51 21.01
CA ARG A 414 -22.81 15.36 21.40
C ARG A 414 -21.69 14.51 21.96
N ILE A 415 -21.20 13.56 21.14
CA ILE A 415 -20.08 12.69 21.50
C ILE A 415 -18.82 13.11 20.76
N ALA A 416 -17.74 13.36 21.49
CA ALA A 416 -16.40 13.51 20.95
C ALA A 416 -15.60 12.19 21.02
N VAL A 417 -14.63 12.04 20.13
CA VAL A 417 -13.62 10.96 20.23
C VAL A 417 -12.22 11.56 20.19
N THR A 418 -11.35 11.18 21.13
CA THR A 418 -9.98 11.73 21.21
C THR A 418 -8.97 10.75 21.78
N GLY A 419 -7.82 10.66 21.14
CA GLY A 419 -6.76 9.71 21.46
C GLY A 419 -5.45 10.17 20.85
N ALA A 420 -4.32 9.64 21.33
CA ALA A 420 -3.01 9.96 20.76
C ALA A 420 -2.26 8.68 20.38
N SER A 421 -1.37 8.77 19.39
CA SER A 421 -0.60 7.62 18.88
C SER A 421 -1.55 6.49 18.40
N GLY A 422 -1.37 5.25 18.86
CA GLY A 422 -2.34 4.17 18.64
C GLY A 422 -3.79 4.51 19.03
N GLY A 423 -4.01 5.35 20.05
CA GLY A 423 -5.35 5.87 20.37
C GLY A 423 -5.84 6.91 19.36
N GLY A 424 -4.92 7.64 18.71
CA GLY A 424 -5.21 8.46 17.54
C GLY A 424 -5.65 7.60 16.35
N THR A 425 -4.99 6.46 16.13
CA THR A 425 -5.42 5.43 15.15
C THR A 425 -6.84 4.98 15.40
N GLN A 426 -7.17 4.56 16.64
CA GLN A 426 -8.54 4.17 16.98
C GLN A 426 -9.55 5.32 16.83
N THR A 427 -9.13 6.56 17.11
CA THR A 427 -9.98 7.75 16.97
C THR A 427 -10.42 7.96 15.52
N PHE A 428 -9.47 8.04 14.57
CA PHE A 428 -9.84 8.28 13.17
C PHE A 428 -10.49 7.04 12.52
N MET A 429 -10.14 5.81 12.95
CA MET A 429 -10.79 4.59 12.47
C MET A 429 -12.26 4.53 12.90
N LEU A 430 -12.56 4.80 14.19
CA LEU A 430 -13.94 4.85 14.66
C LEU A 430 -14.74 5.93 13.95
N CYS A 431 -14.16 7.13 13.77
CA CYS A 431 -14.81 8.24 13.08
C CYS A 431 -15.05 7.98 11.58
N ALA A 432 -14.22 7.15 10.94
CA ALA A 432 -14.44 6.72 9.56
C ALA A 432 -15.56 5.68 9.41
N LEU A 433 -15.77 4.87 10.46
CA LEU A 433 -16.66 3.69 10.43
C LEU A 433 -17.99 3.88 11.15
N ASP A 434 -18.11 4.85 12.05
CA ASP A 434 -19.34 5.12 12.81
C ASP A 434 -19.76 6.59 12.66
N ASP A 435 -21.03 6.82 12.34
CA ASP A 435 -21.56 8.16 12.10
C ASP A 435 -22.05 8.87 13.39
N ARG A 436 -21.97 8.24 14.56
CA ARG A 436 -22.41 8.86 15.82
C ARG A 436 -21.47 9.93 16.40
N PRO A 437 -20.13 9.82 16.30
CA PRO A 437 -19.24 10.89 16.77
C PRO A 437 -19.55 12.23 16.08
N ALA A 438 -19.63 13.29 16.88
CA ALA A 438 -19.95 14.65 16.45
C ALA A 438 -18.68 15.49 16.22
N VAL A 439 -17.62 15.24 16.98
CA VAL A 439 -16.32 15.93 16.87
C VAL A 439 -15.19 14.95 17.13
N ALA A 440 -14.03 15.13 16.47
CA ALA A 440 -12.88 14.25 16.62
C ALA A 440 -11.59 15.02 16.93
N PHE A 441 -10.70 14.39 17.71
CA PHE A 441 -9.35 14.91 17.95
C PHE A 441 -8.28 13.78 17.98
N PRO A 442 -7.84 13.27 16.82
CA PRO A 442 -6.74 12.29 16.74
C PRO A 442 -5.38 12.99 16.85
N ALA A 443 -4.73 12.93 18.01
CA ALA A 443 -3.44 13.57 18.25
C ALA A 443 -2.25 12.70 17.80
N VAL A 444 -1.21 13.33 17.24
CA VAL A 444 0.12 12.77 16.94
C VAL A 444 0.09 11.41 16.21
N MET A 445 -0.83 11.24 15.26
CA MET A 445 -0.93 10.00 14.49
C MET A 445 -1.29 10.17 13.01
N VAL A 446 -2.18 11.09 12.67
CA VAL A 446 -2.53 11.35 11.26
C VAL A 446 -1.30 11.92 10.55
N SER A 447 -0.76 11.20 9.58
CA SER A 447 0.38 11.64 8.76
C SER A 447 0.42 10.89 7.43
N THR A 448 1.23 11.40 6.50
CA THR A 448 1.55 10.72 5.23
C THR A 448 2.71 9.74 5.33
N ASN A 449 3.50 9.80 6.40
CA ASN A 449 4.82 9.17 6.49
C ASN A 449 4.89 8.04 7.53
N MET A 450 3.87 7.87 8.39
CA MET A 450 3.81 6.77 9.36
C MET A 450 2.38 6.25 9.49
N GLN A 451 2.28 4.93 9.46
CA GLN A 451 1.02 4.25 9.29
C GLN A 451 0.58 3.58 10.60
N GLY A 452 1.53 3.29 11.50
CA GLY A 452 1.33 2.63 12.78
C GLY A 452 2.37 1.54 12.97
N GLY A 453 3.08 1.55 14.10
CA GLY A 453 4.18 0.63 14.37
C GLY A 453 3.76 -0.67 15.07
N CYS A 454 2.45 -0.86 15.27
CA CYS A 454 1.88 -2.00 15.97
C CYS A 454 0.90 -2.80 15.10
N THR A 455 0.74 -4.08 15.41
CA THR A 455 -0.22 -4.98 14.74
C THR A 455 -1.67 -4.55 14.99
N CYS A 456 -1.94 -3.77 16.03
CA CYS A 456 -3.27 -3.21 16.29
C CYS A 456 -3.62 -1.95 15.47
N GLU A 457 -2.70 -1.46 14.65
CA GLU A 457 -2.85 -0.27 13.80
C GLU A 457 -2.82 -0.61 12.31
N ASN A 458 -2.69 -1.91 12.00
CA ASN A 458 -2.48 -2.43 10.66
C ASN A 458 -3.32 -3.69 10.46
N ALA A 459 -3.73 -3.92 9.21
CA ALA A 459 -4.45 -5.10 8.76
C ALA A 459 -4.23 -5.28 7.26
N ASP A 460 -4.48 -6.48 6.76
CA ASP A 460 -4.49 -6.74 5.32
C ASP A 460 -5.48 -5.79 4.62
N TYR A 461 -5.09 -5.29 3.46
CA TYR A 461 -5.84 -4.36 2.60
C TYR A 461 -6.09 -2.94 3.14
N LEU A 462 -5.65 -2.63 4.36
CA LEU A 462 -6.07 -1.40 5.07
C LEU A 462 -5.80 -0.11 4.28
N ARG A 463 -4.67 -0.06 3.58
CA ARG A 463 -4.14 1.12 2.88
C ARG A 463 -3.82 0.83 1.42
N LEU A 464 -4.61 -0.04 0.77
CA LEU A 464 -4.58 -0.12 -0.70
C LEU A 464 -5.02 1.24 -1.26
N GLY A 465 -4.13 1.91 -2.01
CA GLY A 465 -4.42 3.19 -2.67
C GLY A 465 -4.62 4.41 -1.76
N ILE A 466 -4.56 4.26 -0.44
CA ILE A 466 -4.88 5.32 0.53
C ILE A 466 -3.84 5.42 1.66
N ASN A 467 -4.00 6.37 2.58
CA ASN A 467 -3.17 6.55 3.77
C ASN A 467 -3.99 7.01 4.99
N ASN A 468 -3.35 7.28 6.14
CA ASN A 468 -4.04 7.74 7.35
C ASN A 468 -4.77 9.09 7.17
N VAL A 469 -4.31 9.95 6.25
CA VAL A 469 -4.96 11.23 5.92
C VAL A 469 -6.30 10.97 5.22
N ALA A 470 -6.35 10.05 4.25
CA ALA A 470 -7.58 9.64 3.58
C ALA A 470 -8.61 9.06 4.57
N ILE A 471 -8.14 8.21 5.51
CA ILE A 471 -9.01 7.65 6.55
C ILE A 471 -9.54 8.76 7.47
N ALA A 472 -8.72 9.73 7.87
CA ALA A 472 -9.18 10.88 8.64
C ALA A 472 -10.19 11.76 7.87
N ALA A 473 -10.00 11.90 6.55
CA ALA A 473 -10.90 12.66 5.67
C ALA A 473 -12.32 12.08 5.62
N MET A 474 -12.50 10.79 5.90
CA MET A 474 -13.81 10.11 5.98
C MET A 474 -14.79 10.76 6.96
N PHE A 475 -14.29 11.52 7.94
CA PHE A 475 -15.12 12.24 8.91
C PHE A 475 -15.75 13.52 8.35
N ALA A 476 -15.30 14.00 7.18
CA ALA A 476 -15.86 15.18 6.54
C ALA A 476 -17.38 15.03 6.32
N PRO A 477 -18.18 16.08 6.58
CA PRO A 477 -17.76 17.45 6.94
C PRO A 477 -17.72 17.75 8.44
N LYS A 478 -17.70 16.74 9.33
CA LYS A 478 -17.79 16.96 10.78
C LYS A 478 -16.49 17.51 11.37
N PRO A 479 -16.55 18.32 12.45
CA PRO A 479 -15.36 18.98 12.98
C PRO A 479 -14.26 18.02 13.47
N MET A 480 -13.06 18.13 12.88
CA MET A 480 -11.86 17.40 13.32
C MET A 480 -10.66 18.32 13.50
N ALA A 481 -9.96 18.22 14.62
CA ALA A 481 -8.65 18.85 14.77
C ALA A 481 -7.58 17.87 15.24
N MET A 482 -6.31 18.17 14.99
CA MET A 482 -5.20 17.30 15.40
C MET A 482 -3.94 18.08 15.74
N THR A 483 -3.07 17.47 16.53
CA THR A 483 -1.75 18.01 16.85
C THR A 483 -0.64 17.18 16.22
N GLY A 484 0.41 17.87 15.77
CA GLY A 484 1.69 17.28 15.40
C GLY A 484 2.76 17.48 16.47
N ALA A 485 3.80 16.66 16.43
CA ALA A 485 4.94 16.66 17.36
C ALA A 485 6.27 16.40 16.61
N ASP A 486 7.40 16.37 17.32
CA ASP A 486 8.74 16.00 16.83
C ASP A 486 8.81 14.48 16.55
N ASP A 487 7.93 14.03 15.67
CA ASP A 487 7.75 12.65 15.25
C ASP A 487 7.25 12.63 13.78
N TRP A 488 6.66 11.51 13.36
CA TRP A 488 6.10 11.34 12.03
C TRP A 488 4.98 12.32 11.62
N THR A 489 4.45 13.10 12.56
CA THR A 489 3.44 14.15 12.34
C THR A 489 4.03 15.55 12.22
N VAL A 490 5.37 15.70 12.25
CA VAL A 490 6.06 17.01 12.13
C VAL A 490 5.59 17.82 10.91
N ASP A 491 5.30 17.14 9.81
CA ASP A 491 4.89 17.76 8.56
C ASP A 491 3.38 18.00 8.44
N ILE A 492 2.54 17.72 9.46
CA ILE A 492 1.06 17.69 9.30
C ILE A 492 0.45 19.00 8.75
N GLU A 493 1.05 20.15 9.07
CA GLU A 493 0.60 21.45 8.56
C GLU A 493 0.87 21.62 7.05
N THR A 494 1.89 20.95 6.50
CA THR A 494 2.30 21.04 5.09
C THR A 494 1.96 19.80 4.27
N LYS A 495 1.78 18.64 4.92
CA LYS A 495 1.44 17.33 4.36
C LYS A 495 0.37 16.67 5.22
N GLY A 496 -0.87 16.65 4.74
CA GLY A 496 -2.04 16.09 5.41
C GLY A 496 -3.13 17.12 5.64
N LEU A 497 -2.85 18.25 6.31
CA LEU A 497 -3.85 19.32 6.50
C LEU A 497 -4.32 19.93 5.16
N PRO A 498 -3.46 20.22 4.17
CA PRO A 498 -3.92 20.71 2.87
C PRO A 498 -4.91 19.76 2.18
N GLU A 499 -4.62 18.47 2.18
CA GLU A 499 -5.44 17.41 1.60
C GLU A 499 -6.78 17.27 2.34
N LEU A 500 -6.77 17.33 3.68
CA LEU A 500 -7.98 17.38 4.48
C LEU A 500 -8.82 18.62 4.15
N LYS A 501 -8.20 19.79 4.06
CA LYS A 501 -8.89 21.03 3.69
C LYS A 501 -9.50 20.98 2.30
N GLN A 502 -8.85 20.31 1.34
CA GLN A 502 -9.43 20.07 0.02
C GLN A 502 -10.75 19.29 0.14
N VAL A 503 -10.74 18.14 0.81
CA VAL A 503 -11.95 17.31 0.98
C VAL A 503 -13.06 18.06 1.73
N TYR A 504 -12.72 18.70 2.84
CA TYR A 504 -13.68 19.49 3.61
C TYR A 504 -14.21 20.68 2.80
N GLY A 505 -13.38 21.27 1.94
CA GLY A 505 -13.74 22.31 0.99
C GLY A 505 -14.80 21.87 -0.02
N LEU A 506 -14.81 20.61 -0.45
CA LEU A 506 -15.85 20.04 -1.31
C LEU A 506 -17.25 20.10 -0.69
N TYR A 507 -17.33 20.16 0.65
CA TYR A 507 -18.58 20.34 1.40
C TYR A 507 -18.84 21.80 1.83
N GLY A 508 -17.95 22.74 1.48
CA GLY A 508 -17.99 24.11 2.00
C GLY A 508 -17.64 24.20 3.50
N ALA A 509 -16.88 23.23 4.02
CA ALA A 509 -16.58 23.07 5.44
C ALA A 509 -15.08 23.11 5.77
N ALA A 510 -14.26 23.79 4.97
CA ALA A 510 -12.79 23.82 5.13
C ALA A 510 -12.32 24.31 6.51
N ASP A 511 -13.13 25.11 7.22
CA ASP A 511 -12.84 25.58 8.59
C ASP A 511 -13.20 24.54 9.67
N GLN A 512 -13.88 23.46 9.31
CA GLN A 512 -14.19 22.32 10.21
C GLN A 512 -13.03 21.33 10.31
N VAL A 513 -11.87 21.64 9.72
CA VAL A 513 -10.64 20.84 9.90
C VAL A 513 -9.42 21.70 10.19
N HIS A 514 -8.67 21.33 11.23
CA HIS A 514 -7.46 22.05 11.61
C HIS A 514 -6.35 21.11 12.09
N ALA A 515 -5.09 21.49 11.87
CA ALA A 515 -3.95 20.79 12.45
C ALA A 515 -2.92 21.81 12.93
N LYS A 516 -2.21 21.48 14.02
CA LYS A 516 -1.12 22.30 14.51
C LYS A 516 0.07 21.48 15.00
N TYR A 517 1.26 21.75 14.51
CA TYR A 517 2.50 21.19 15.06
C TYR A 517 2.98 22.01 16.28
N TYR A 518 3.42 21.29 17.30
CA TYR A 518 4.13 21.82 18.46
C TYR A 518 5.45 21.07 18.64
N SER A 519 6.57 21.78 18.78
CA SER A 519 7.89 21.19 18.94
C SER A 519 8.08 20.61 20.34
N PHE A 520 7.60 19.38 20.49
CA PHE A 520 7.79 18.52 21.64
C PHE A 520 7.97 17.08 21.13
N PRO A 521 8.66 16.19 21.86
CA PRO A 521 8.66 14.76 21.57
C PRO A 521 7.24 14.18 21.48
N HIS A 522 7.07 12.99 20.91
CA HIS A 522 5.79 12.28 20.79
C HIS A 522 4.94 12.33 22.08
N ASN A 523 3.76 12.97 22.04
CA ASN A 523 3.04 13.36 23.26
C ASN A 523 1.51 13.47 23.13
N TYR A 524 0.86 13.68 24.29
CA TYR A 524 -0.42 14.37 24.39
C TYR A 524 -0.39 15.31 25.62
N ASN A 525 0.57 16.24 25.58
CA ASN A 525 0.95 17.10 26.70
C ASN A 525 -0.05 18.25 26.95
N GLY A 526 0.29 19.12 27.91
CA GLY A 526 -0.53 20.26 28.31
C GLY A 526 -0.84 21.21 27.15
N VAL A 527 0.13 21.52 26.29
CA VAL A 527 -0.07 22.39 25.13
C VAL A 527 -1.07 21.77 24.15
N SER A 528 -0.86 20.50 23.78
CA SER A 528 -1.73 19.75 22.86
C SER A 528 -3.14 19.58 23.42
N ARG A 529 -3.28 19.25 24.72
CA ARG A 529 -4.58 19.14 25.38
C ARG A 529 -5.34 20.46 25.42
N THR A 530 -4.65 21.58 25.60
CA THR A 530 -5.30 22.90 25.61
C THR A 530 -5.94 23.23 24.26
N MET A 531 -5.28 22.89 23.15
CA MET A 531 -5.88 22.99 21.82
C MET A 531 -7.11 22.08 21.69
N MET A 532 -7.01 20.83 22.14
CA MET A 532 -8.12 19.89 22.12
C MET A 532 -9.33 20.39 22.93
N LEU A 533 -9.12 20.87 24.16
CA LEU A 533 -10.20 21.35 25.02
C LEU A 533 -10.94 22.54 24.38
N LYS A 534 -10.21 23.45 23.74
CA LYS A 534 -10.81 24.56 22.98
C LYS A 534 -11.67 24.05 21.82
N TRP A 535 -11.13 23.14 21.01
CA TRP A 535 -11.85 22.55 19.88
C TRP A 535 -13.14 21.84 20.33
N LEU A 536 -13.05 21.00 21.36
CA LEU A 536 -14.21 20.28 21.88
C LEU A 536 -15.25 21.24 22.48
N ARG A 537 -14.84 22.27 23.23
CA ARG A 537 -15.77 23.27 23.75
C ARG A 537 -16.58 23.92 22.64
N ASP A 538 -15.88 24.38 21.60
CA ASP A 538 -16.48 25.15 20.52
C ASP A 538 -17.42 24.30 19.64
N HIS A 539 -17.20 22.98 19.58
CA HIS A 539 -17.98 22.05 18.74
C HIS A 539 -18.96 21.13 19.49
N LEU A 540 -18.93 21.09 20.83
CA LEU A 540 -19.90 20.34 21.66
C LEU A 540 -20.98 21.22 22.30
N ASP A 541 -21.04 22.51 21.93
CA ASP A 541 -21.96 23.48 22.49
C ASP A 541 -21.86 23.55 24.03
N LEU A 542 -20.62 23.65 24.51
CA LEU A 542 -20.31 23.85 25.91
C LEU A 542 -20.31 25.36 26.26
N PRO A 543 -20.59 25.74 27.51
CA PRO A 543 -20.56 27.14 27.93
C PRO A 543 -19.23 27.83 27.57
N GLY A 544 -19.29 29.10 27.13
CA GLY A 544 -18.09 29.83 26.69
C GLY A 544 -17.05 30.06 27.80
N ASP A 545 -17.47 30.02 29.06
CA ASP A 545 -16.64 30.08 30.27
C ASP A 545 -16.14 28.70 30.73
N ALA A 546 -16.47 27.61 30.01
CA ALA A 546 -15.93 26.28 30.31
C ALA A 546 -14.40 26.30 30.28
N PRO A 547 -13.73 25.71 31.29
CA PRO A 547 -12.31 25.88 31.50
C PRO A 547 -11.49 25.14 30.44
N VAL A 548 -10.87 25.90 29.53
CA VAL A 548 -9.90 25.37 28.56
C VAL A 548 -8.45 25.50 29.04
N SER A 549 -8.22 26.32 30.06
CA SER A 549 -6.97 26.34 30.81
C SER A 549 -6.97 25.18 31.79
N GLN A 550 -5.86 24.44 31.83
CA GLN A 550 -5.75 23.28 32.69
C GLN A 550 -5.49 23.70 34.14
N SER A 551 -5.90 22.87 35.07
CA SER A 551 -5.66 23.05 36.50
C SER A 551 -5.13 21.77 37.14
N ASP A 552 -4.41 21.91 38.24
CA ASP A 552 -3.86 20.78 38.98
C ASP A 552 -4.95 19.81 39.48
N PHE A 553 -4.57 18.57 39.75
CA PHE A 553 -5.45 17.53 40.28
C PHE A 553 -4.67 16.56 41.15
N GLU A 554 -5.36 15.90 42.08
CA GLU A 554 -4.76 14.85 42.89
C GLU A 554 -4.88 13.51 42.13
N PRO A 555 -3.78 12.92 41.62
CA PRO A 555 -3.83 11.69 40.85
C PRO A 555 -4.33 10.51 41.67
N VAL A 556 -4.98 9.55 41.01
CA VAL A 556 -5.36 8.29 41.62
C VAL A 556 -4.30 7.23 41.28
N PRO A 557 -3.78 6.48 42.26
CA PRO A 557 -2.80 5.43 41.99
C PRO A 557 -3.35 4.36 41.04
N PRO A 558 -2.53 3.79 40.13
CA PRO A 558 -2.96 2.74 39.21
C PRO A 558 -3.73 1.57 39.86
N ALA A 559 -3.29 1.10 41.03
CA ALA A 559 -3.95 0.00 41.74
C ALA A 559 -5.41 0.32 42.11
N GLU A 560 -5.71 1.58 42.45
CA GLU A 560 -7.06 2.03 42.78
C GLU A 560 -7.91 2.22 41.51
N LEU A 561 -7.29 2.43 40.36
CA LEU A 561 -7.98 2.55 39.08
C LEU A 561 -8.27 1.19 38.43
N SER A 562 -7.65 0.07 38.86
CA SER A 562 -7.90 -1.26 38.29
C SER A 562 -9.35 -1.71 38.51
N VAL A 563 -9.95 -2.23 37.44
CA VAL A 563 -11.35 -2.65 37.37
C VAL A 563 -11.58 -3.93 38.17
N TYR A 564 -10.59 -4.82 38.17
CA TYR A 564 -10.69 -6.11 38.83
C TYR A 564 -10.06 -6.07 40.22
N ASP A 565 -10.78 -6.61 41.20
CA ASP A 565 -10.34 -6.74 42.59
C ASP A 565 -10.95 -7.99 43.24
N GLU A 566 -10.72 -8.20 44.54
CA GLU A 566 -11.24 -9.37 45.26
C GLU A 566 -12.78 -9.46 45.25
N LYS A 567 -13.49 -8.33 45.14
CA LYS A 567 -14.97 -8.27 45.09
C LYS A 567 -15.51 -8.34 43.67
N HIS A 568 -14.70 -7.93 42.70
CA HIS A 568 -15.01 -7.94 41.27
C HIS A 568 -13.89 -8.70 40.53
N PRO A 569 -13.82 -10.04 40.66
CA PRO A 569 -12.79 -10.82 40.02
C PRO A 569 -12.91 -10.77 38.49
N ARG A 570 -11.84 -11.17 37.79
CA ARG A 570 -11.86 -11.36 36.33
C ARG A 570 -12.97 -12.35 35.95
N PRO A 571 -13.71 -12.11 34.84
CA PRO A 571 -14.72 -13.05 34.37
C PRO A 571 -14.10 -14.42 34.04
N ALA A 572 -14.78 -15.49 34.46
CA ALA A 572 -14.29 -16.85 34.27
C ALA A 572 -14.42 -17.37 32.82
N ASP A 573 -15.17 -16.66 31.99
CA ASP A 573 -15.44 -16.95 30.58
C ASP A 573 -14.63 -16.06 29.61
N GLU A 574 -13.63 -15.31 30.10
CA GLU A 574 -12.67 -14.60 29.25
C GLU A 574 -11.99 -15.57 28.26
N LEU A 575 -12.09 -15.28 26.97
CA LEU A 575 -11.52 -16.11 25.91
C LEU A 575 -10.04 -15.76 25.67
N ASP A 576 -9.23 -16.80 25.47
CA ASP A 576 -7.92 -16.64 24.85
C ASP A 576 -8.03 -16.46 23.33
N ALA A 577 -6.90 -16.22 22.67
CA ALA A 577 -6.87 -15.97 21.22
C ALA A 577 -7.40 -17.15 20.39
N ALA A 578 -7.14 -18.39 20.81
CA ALA A 578 -7.54 -19.58 20.06
C ALA A 578 -9.05 -19.82 20.16
N ALA A 579 -9.62 -19.70 21.37
CA ALA A 579 -11.04 -19.84 21.61
C ALA A 579 -11.83 -18.70 20.92
N LEU A 580 -11.33 -17.47 20.98
CA LEU A 580 -11.90 -16.33 20.28
C LEU A 580 -11.91 -16.54 18.75
N ARG A 581 -10.79 -16.95 18.14
CA ARG A 581 -10.73 -17.23 16.70
C ARG A 581 -11.75 -18.29 16.29
N LYS A 582 -11.86 -19.36 17.07
CA LYS A 582 -12.89 -20.39 16.83
C LYS A 582 -14.31 -19.80 16.82
N GLN A 583 -14.66 -19.00 17.83
CA GLN A 583 -15.97 -18.34 17.91
C GLN A 583 -16.22 -17.41 16.72
N LEU A 584 -15.23 -16.63 16.31
CA LEU A 584 -15.34 -15.74 15.15
C LEU A 584 -15.58 -16.51 13.84
N ARG A 585 -14.91 -17.66 13.64
CA ARG A 585 -15.13 -18.52 12.46
C ARG A 585 -16.55 -19.08 12.42
N GLU A 586 -17.06 -19.53 13.58
CA GLU A 586 -18.43 -20.05 13.69
C GLU A 586 -19.46 -18.97 13.35
N ARG A 587 -19.27 -17.75 13.88
CA ARG A 587 -20.09 -16.58 13.56
C ARG A 587 -20.05 -16.26 12.06
N ASP A 588 -18.86 -16.12 11.49
CA ASP A 588 -18.69 -15.73 10.09
C ASP A 588 -19.29 -16.78 9.14
N ARG A 589 -19.14 -18.08 9.46
CA ARG A 589 -19.76 -19.16 8.69
C ARG A 589 -21.28 -19.16 8.81
N ALA A 590 -21.83 -18.88 9.98
CA ALA A 590 -23.28 -18.75 10.16
C ALA A 590 -23.86 -17.57 9.35
N ALA A 591 -23.15 -16.43 9.31
CA ALA A 591 -23.54 -15.28 8.52
C ALA A 591 -23.53 -15.59 7.01
N LEU A 592 -22.47 -16.25 6.51
CA LEU A 592 -22.39 -16.70 5.12
C LEU A 592 -23.59 -17.58 4.72
N VAL A 593 -23.90 -18.58 5.56
CA VAL A 593 -25.06 -19.49 5.37
C VAL A 593 -26.37 -18.70 5.33
N HIS A 594 -26.51 -17.68 6.17
CA HIS A 594 -27.70 -16.85 6.22
C HIS A 594 -27.93 -16.10 4.91
N TYR A 595 -26.91 -15.44 4.36
CA TYR A 595 -27.02 -14.70 3.10
C TYR A 595 -27.30 -15.60 1.89
N TRP A 596 -26.69 -16.79 1.84
CA TRP A 596 -27.00 -17.78 0.80
C TRP A 596 -28.45 -18.25 0.86
N LYS A 597 -28.97 -18.56 2.04
CA LYS A 597 -30.38 -18.98 2.19
C LYS A 597 -31.38 -17.89 1.80
N ARG A 598 -31.00 -16.62 1.93
CA ARG A 598 -31.82 -15.47 1.52
C ARG A 598 -31.75 -15.16 0.03
N GLY A 599 -30.73 -15.66 -0.67
CA GLY A 599 -30.51 -15.39 -2.10
C GLY A 599 -29.92 -14.01 -2.40
N ASP A 600 -29.40 -13.29 -1.40
CA ASP A 600 -28.84 -11.93 -1.53
C ASP A 600 -27.32 -11.88 -1.32
N ALA A 601 -26.63 -13.02 -1.33
CA ALA A 601 -25.21 -13.09 -1.02
C ALA A 601 -24.30 -12.28 -1.96
N ARG A 602 -24.59 -12.18 -3.28
CA ARG A 602 -23.80 -11.31 -4.16
C ARG A 602 -23.94 -9.84 -3.77
N GLU A 603 -25.13 -9.41 -3.35
CA GLU A 603 -25.36 -8.04 -2.90
C GLU A 603 -24.62 -7.74 -1.59
N GLN A 604 -24.71 -8.66 -0.62
CA GLN A 604 -24.14 -8.45 0.72
C GLN A 604 -22.62 -8.70 0.80
N LEU A 605 -22.11 -9.68 0.04
CA LEU A 605 -20.71 -10.12 0.11
C LEU A 605 -19.87 -9.68 -1.10
N GLY A 606 -20.49 -9.33 -2.23
CA GLY A 606 -19.81 -8.82 -3.43
C GLY A 606 -18.85 -7.67 -3.16
N PRO A 607 -19.20 -6.66 -2.33
CA PRO A 607 -18.28 -5.56 -2.02
C PRO A 607 -16.97 -6.01 -1.36
N ALA A 608 -16.95 -7.15 -0.65
CA ALA A 608 -15.70 -7.71 -0.13
C ALA A 608 -14.81 -8.28 -1.22
N LEU A 609 -15.41 -8.84 -2.28
CA LEU A 609 -14.68 -9.36 -3.43
C LEU A 609 -13.89 -8.25 -4.14
N ASP A 610 -14.47 -7.04 -4.23
CA ASP A 610 -13.83 -5.87 -4.84
C ASP A 610 -12.62 -5.35 -4.03
N VAL A 611 -12.58 -5.64 -2.73
CA VAL A 611 -11.40 -5.37 -1.89
C VAL A 611 -10.36 -6.47 -2.08
N LEU A 612 -10.76 -7.73 -2.00
CA LEU A 612 -9.87 -8.90 -2.09
C LEU A 612 -9.19 -9.01 -3.46
N LEU A 613 -9.94 -8.76 -4.54
CA LEU A 613 -9.52 -8.94 -5.92
C LEU A 613 -9.54 -7.61 -6.68
N PRO A 614 -8.63 -7.43 -7.66
CA PRO A 614 -8.62 -6.24 -8.49
C PRO A 614 -9.83 -6.17 -9.42
N HIS A 615 -10.24 -4.95 -9.75
CA HIS A 615 -11.32 -4.67 -10.70
C HIS A 615 -10.78 -3.90 -11.93
N VAL A 616 -10.15 -4.63 -12.86
CA VAL A 616 -9.42 -4.07 -14.03
C VAL A 616 -10.24 -3.11 -14.91
N GLU A 617 -11.57 -3.25 -14.97
CA GLU A 617 -12.41 -2.31 -15.72
C GLU A 617 -12.41 -0.89 -15.14
N GLN A 618 -12.34 -0.79 -13.81
CA GLN A 618 -12.27 0.47 -13.07
C GLN A 618 -10.81 0.94 -12.95
N GLU A 619 -9.89 0.00 -12.78
CA GLU A 619 -8.49 0.30 -12.48
C GLU A 619 -7.62 0.57 -13.74
N CYS A 620 -8.01 0.12 -14.95
CA CYS A 620 -7.09 0.11 -16.12
C CYS A 620 -7.61 0.72 -17.43
N ARG A 621 -6.76 1.45 -18.19
CA ARG A 621 -7.03 1.94 -19.57
C ARG A 621 -6.10 1.26 -20.57
N LEU A 622 -6.66 0.45 -21.46
CA LEU A 622 -5.85 -0.23 -22.47
C LEU A 622 -5.05 0.76 -23.33
N VAL A 623 -3.72 0.73 -23.23
CA VAL A 623 -2.79 1.48 -24.09
C VAL A 623 -1.80 0.48 -24.63
N ARG A 624 -1.70 0.37 -25.95
CA ARG A 624 -0.89 -0.64 -26.63
C ARG A 624 0.51 -0.09 -26.90
N GLN A 625 1.55 -0.70 -26.31
CA GLN A 625 2.92 -0.59 -26.82
C GLN A 625 3.35 -1.93 -27.40
N GLY A 626 3.85 -1.89 -28.64
CA GLY A 626 4.13 -3.08 -29.45
C GLY A 626 5.19 -4.01 -28.84
N GLY A 627 4.93 -5.31 -28.88
CA GLY A 627 5.91 -6.35 -28.61
C GLY A 627 6.82 -6.62 -29.80
N LYS A 628 8.06 -7.03 -29.54
CA LYS A 628 8.93 -7.65 -30.55
C LYS A 628 8.31 -8.98 -30.98
N THR A 629 8.11 -9.16 -32.29
CA THR A 629 7.91 -10.49 -32.90
C THR A 629 9.26 -11.20 -32.94
N GLY A 630 9.60 -11.96 -31.90
CA GLY A 630 10.76 -12.84 -31.91
C GLY A 630 10.58 -14.05 -32.84
N SER A 631 9.34 -14.54 -32.95
CA SER A 631 8.89 -15.65 -33.82
C SER A 631 7.46 -15.41 -34.34
N PRO A 632 7.02 -16.09 -35.43
CA PRO A 632 5.63 -15.99 -35.88
C PRO A 632 4.63 -16.39 -34.78
N GLY A 633 3.81 -15.43 -34.31
CA GLY A 633 2.73 -15.67 -33.32
C GLY A 633 2.99 -15.16 -31.89
N GLU A 634 4.18 -14.64 -31.58
CA GLU A 634 4.50 -14.10 -30.25
C GLU A 634 4.20 -12.59 -30.16
N LYS A 635 3.50 -12.17 -29.09
CA LYS A 635 3.16 -10.77 -28.82
C LYS A 635 3.26 -10.45 -27.31
N THR A 636 4.37 -9.91 -26.83
CA THR A 636 4.37 -9.28 -25.50
C THR A 636 3.59 -7.97 -25.55
N GLU A 637 2.54 -7.80 -24.75
CA GLU A 637 1.76 -6.56 -24.68
C GLU A 637 1.94 -5.89 -23.32
N VAL A 638 2.35 -4.62 -23.34
CA VAL A 638 2.38 -3.76 -22.14
C VAL A 638 1.06 -3.01 -22.10
N LEU A 639 0.34 -3.07 -20.96
CA LEU A 639 -0.89 -2.33 -20.75
C LEU A 639 -0.73 -1.31 -19.63
N TYR A 640 -1.30 -0.14 -19.84
CA TYR A 640 -1.28 0.92 -18.85
C TYR A 640 -2.55 0.89 -17.99
N PRO A 641 -2.45 0.95 -16.66
CA PRO A 641 -3.58 1.28 -15.82
C PRO A 641 -4.04 2.74 -15.95
N THR A 642 -5.27 3.03 -15.51
CA THR A 642 -5.87 4.40 -15.53
C THR A 642 -5.02 5.40 -14.73
N ASN A 643 -4.33 4.93 -13.69
CA ASN A 643 -3.46 5.69 -12.82
C ASN A 643 -2.07 6.00 -13.42
N GLY A 644 -1.81 5.58 -14.67
CA GLY A 644 -0.54 5.82 -15.34
C GLY A 644 0.63 4.92 -14.91
N ALA A 645 0.41 3.95 -14.01
CA ALA A 645 1.38 2.87 -13.80
C ALA A 645 1.53 2.01 -15.07
N GLU A 646 2.54 1.15 -15.12
CA GLU A 646 2.73 0.19 -16.22
C GLU A 646 2.45 -1.21 -15.67
N TYR A 647 1.47 -1.94 -16.20
CA TYR A 647 1.29 -3.36 -15.89
C TYR A 647 1.73 -4.18 -17.09
N THR A 648 2.74 -5.04 -16.91
CA THR A 648 3.22 -5.88 -18.02
C THR A 648 2.74 -7.31 -17.86
N PHE A 649 2.08 -7.90 -18.85
CA PHE A 649 1.80 -9.34 -18.82
C PHE A 649 2.19 -9.98 -20.16
N GLY A 650 2.57 -11.26 -20.11
CA GLY A 650 2.91 -12.03 -21.30
C GLY A 650 1.67 -12.72 -21.87
N MET A 651 1.40 -12.53 -23.16
CA MET A 651 0.40 -13.29 -23.90
C MET A 651 0.98 -13.81 -25.21
N LEU A 652 0.61 -15.02 -25.60
CA LEU A 652 1.00 -15.63 -26.87
C LEU A 652 -0.27 -15.94 -27.65
N THR A 653 -0.30 -15.63 -28.94
CA THR A 653 -1.50 -15.86 -29.77
C THR A 653 -1.14 -16.67 -31.00
N THR A 654 -1.71 -17.87 -31.14
CA THR A 654 -1.54 -18.66 -32.36
C THR A 654 -2.45 -18.15 -33.48
N ASN A 655 -1.96 -18.18 -34.72
CA ASN A 655 -2.70 -17.72 -35.89
C ASN A 655 -3.36 -18.89 -36.64
N GLU A 656 -4.63 -18.65 -37.02
CA GLU A 656 -5.45 -19.30 -38.06
C GLU A 656 -6.37 -20.49 -37.72
N SER A 657 -7.69 -20.17 -37.75
CA SER A 657 -8.80 -20.94 -38.36
C SER A 657 -10.11 -20.13 -38.31
N ASN A 658 -10.36 -19.40 -37.22
CA ASN A 658 -11.37 -18.32 -37.13
C ASN A 658 -10.77 -17.11 -36.36
N PRO A 659 -10.50 -15.98 -37.03
CA PRO A 659 -9.77 -14.87 -36.42
C PRO A 659 -10.58 -14.11 -35.36
N ASN A 660 -11.89 -14.34 -35.21
CA ASN A 660 -12.73 -13.58 -34.28
C ASN A 660 -13.05 -14.36 -33.00
N GLU A 661 -12.74 -15.65 -32.92
CA GLU A 661 -12.99 -16.49 -31.75
C GLU A 661 -11.68 -17.00 -31.15
N VAL A 662 -11.56 -16.95 -29.82
CA VAL A 662 -10.35 -17.36 -29.11
C VAL A 662 -10.65 -18.21 -27.88
N ILE A 663 -9.78 -19.17 -27.60
CA ILE A 663 -9.70 -19.87 -26.32
C ILE A 663 -8.51 -19.29 -25.56
N LEU A 664 -8.75 -18.76 -24.36
CA LEU A 664 -7.71 -18.25 -23.49
C LEU A 664 -7.29 -19.33 -22.50
N TRP A 665 -6.06 -19.82 -22.64
CA TRP A 665 -5.43 -20.75 -21.74
C TRP A 665 -4.55 -20.00 -20.74
N VAL A 666 -4.72 -20.24 -19.45
CA VAL A 666 -3.93 -19.59 -18.39
C VAL A 666 -2.89 -20.58 -17.87
N GLY A 667 -1.63 -20.15 -17.91
CA GLY A 667 -0.51 -20.93 -17.42
C GLY A 667 0.19 -21.78 -18.47
N LEU A 668 1.41 -22.18 -18.13
CA LEU A 668 2.32 -23.00 -18.94
C LEU A 668 2.73 -24.22 -18.10
N GLU A 669 2.83 -25.42 -18.70
CA GLU A 669 3.31 -26.61 -17.98
C GLU A 669 4.77 -26.41 -17.54
N GLN A 670 5.18 -27.01 -16.42
CA GLN A 670 6.59 -27.03 -16.00
C GLN A 670 7.47 -27.50 -17.16
N GLY A 671 8.43 -26.66 -17.57
CA GLY A 671 9.35 -26.94 -18.67
C GLY A 671 8.97 -26.36 -20.04
N THR A 672 7.83 -25.68 -20.19
CA THR A 672 7.39 -25.06 -21.46
C THR A 672 7.86 -23.61 -21.65
N LEU A 673 8.65 -23.10 -20.71
CA LEU A 673 9.35 -21.81 -20.78
C LEU A 673 10.84 -22.05 -20.62
N TYR A 674 11.61 -21.78 -21.68
CA TYR A 674 13.06 -21.67 -21.58
C TYR A 674 13.39 -20.17 -21.65
N ASP A 675 14.00 -19.61 -20.59
CA ASP A 675 14.39 -18.19 -20.53
C ASP A 675 13.25 -17.16 -20.77
N GLY A 676 12.03 -17.46 -20.35
CA GLY A 676 10.87 -16.57 -20.54
C GLY A 676 10.35 -16.52 -21.98
N GLN A 677 10.78 -17.46 -22.81
CA GLN A 677 10.25 -17.71 -24.15
C GLN A 677 9.49 -19.03 -24.15
N PRO A 678 8.31 -19.12 -24.79
CA PRO A 678 7.61 -20.40 -24.96
C PRO A 678 8.50 -21.37 -25.74
N ASP A 679 8.59 -22.61 -25.27
CA ASP A 679 9.23 -23.69 -26.01
C ASP A 679 8.58 -23.82 -27.41
N GLY A 680 9.40 -23.98 -28.45
CA GLY A 680 8.93 -24.22 -29.82
C GLY A 680 8.03 -25.46 -29.93
N ALA A 681 8.23 -26.48 -29.09
CA ALA A 681 7.34 -27.63 -29.01
C ALA A 681 5.95 -27.27 -28.46
N PHE A 682 5.88 -26.33 -27.53
CA PHE A 682 4.62 -25.85 -26.96
C PHE A 682 3.83 -24.99 -27.96
N LEU A 683 4.50 -24.10 -28.70
CA LEU A 683 3.87 -23.32 -29.78
C LEU A 683 3.33 -24.23 -30.89
N ALA A 684 4.07 -25.28 -31.23
CA ALA A 684 3.63 -26.29 -32.20
C ALA A 684 2.41 -27.07 -31.72
N ASP A 685 2.38 -27.48 -30.45
CA ASP A 685 1.21 -28.14 -29.85
C ASP A 685 -0.02 -27.21 -29.79
N CYS A 686 0.15 -25.96 -29.36
CA CYS A 686 -0.94 -24.97 -29.37
C CYS A 686 -1.49 -24.75 -30.78
N SER A 687 -0.62 -24.66 -31.79
CA SER A 687 -1.03 -24.49 -33.19
C SER A 687 -1.76 -25.74 -33.72
N LEU A 688 -1.29 -26.94 -33.37
CA LEU A 688 -1.95 -28.20 -33.70
C LEU A 688 -3.34 -28.27 -33.06
N ARG A 689 -3.47 -27.90 -31.79
CA ARG A 689 -4.75 -27.94 -31.07
C ARG A 689 -5.71 -26.85 -31.52
N ALA A 690 -5.22 -25.66 -31.86
CA ALA A 690 -6.00 -24.61 -32.51
C ALA A 690 -6.65 -25.15 -33.80
N SER A 691 -5.89 -25.92 -34.58
CA SER A 691 -6.38 -26.58 -35.80
C SER A 691 -7.44 -27.66 -35.50
N ILE A 692 -7.31 -28.41 -34.40
CA ILE A 692 -8.26 -29.46 -33.99
C ILE A 692 -9.59 -28.88 -33.52
N VAL A 693 -9.55 -27.74 -32.81
CA VAL A 693 -10.74 -27.07 -32.25
C VAL A 693 -11.34 -26.06 -33.23
N GLY A 694 -10.60 -25.66 -34.27
CA GLY A 694 -11.03 -24.71 -35.29
C GLY A 694 -11.09 -23.26 -34.80
N ARG A 695 -10.25 -22.88 -33.82
CA ARG A 695 -10.24 -21.55 -33.18
C ARG A 695 -8.81 -21.12 -32.84
N SER A 696 -8.58 -19.81 -32.72
CA SER A 696 -7.32 -19.29 -32.18
C SER A 696 -7.16 -19.67 -30.71
N ILE A 697 -5.91 -19.88 -30.28
CA ILE A 697 -5.56 -20.06 -28.88
C ILE A 697 -4.68 -18.89 -28.45
N ALA A 698 -5.09 -18.23 -27.37
CA ALA A 698 -4.25 -17.30 -26.63
C ALA A 698 -3.77 -17.99 -25.36
N VAL A 699 -2.50 -17.83 -25.01
CA VAL A 699 -1.92 -18.32 -23.77
C VAL A 699 -1.46 -17.13 -22.96
N VAL A 700 -2.02 -16.92 -21.78
CA VAL A 700 -1.52 -15.95 -20.81
C VAL A 700 -0.70 -16.66 -19.76
N ALA A 701 0.42 -16.08 -19.40
CA ALA A 701 1.20 -16.55 -18.27
C ALA A 701 1.21 -15.47 -17.18
N PRO A 702 0.37 -15.63 -16.14
CA PRO A 702 0.36 -14.74 -15.00
C PRO A 702 1.74 -14.70 -14.32
N GLY A 703 2.22 -13.52 -13.96
CA GLY A 703 3.53 -13.35 -13.30
C GLY A 703 4.78 -13.46 -14.20
N LEU A 704 4.65 -13.71 -15.50
CA LEU A 704 5.77 -14.07 -16.39
C LEU A 704 6.49 -12.87 -17.05
N ALA A 705 6.25 -11.64 -16.60
CA ALA A 705 7.03 -10.50 -17.10
C ALA A 705 8.53 -10.62 -16.73
N GLN A 706 8.86 -11.53 -15.81
CA GLN A 706 10.18 -11.72 -15.22
C GLN A 706 11.09 -12.59 -16.11
N LYS A 707 12.05 -11.95 -16.78
CA LYS A 707 13.30 -12.61 -17.26
C LYS A 707 14.24 -13.00 -16.10
N LYS A 708 13.86 -12.69 -14.86
CA LYS A 708 14.72 -12.74 -13.70
C LYS A 708 13.93 -13.33 -12.55
N TYR A 709 14.44 -14.47 -12.07
CA TYR A 709 14.07 -15.15 -10.83
C TYR A 709 12.93 -16.17 -10.93
N GLY A 710 13.01 -17.18 -10.06
CA GLY A 710 12.09 -18.32 -9.99
C GLY A 710 10.71 -17.90 -9.45
N PRO A 711 9.96 -18.78 -8.75
CA PRO A 711 8.68 -18.41 -8.15
C PRO A 711 8.92 -17.41 -7.01
N GLU A 712 9.16 -16.14 -7.33
CA GLU A 712 9.33 -15.09 -6.33
C GLU A 712 7.95 -14.67 -5.82
N THR A 713 7.69 -15.05 -4.58
CA THR A 713 6.60 -14.52 -3.77
C THR A 713 6.94 -13.10 -3.34
N LEU A 714 5.92 -12.29 -3.00
CA LEU A 714 6.17 -11.04 -2.29
C LEU A 714 6.90 -11.41 -0.99
N ASP A 715 8.05 -10.79 -0.72
CA ASP A 715 8.72 -10.91 0.58
C ASP A 715 7.75 -10.38 1.66
N VAL A 716 7.18 -11.25 2.47
CA VAL A 716 6.19 -10.88 3.49
C VAL A 716 6.87 -10.69 4.82
N ASP A 717 6.44 -9.70 5.60
CA ASP A 717 6.92 -9.52 6.96
C ASP A 717 6.53 -10.73 7.83
N ASP A 718 7.53 -11.53 8.22
CA ASP A 718 7.39 -12.74 9.04
C ASP A 718 6.75 -12.49 10.41
N GLY A 719 6.80 -11.25 10.92
CA GLY A 719 6.23 -10.88 12.21
C GLY A 719 4.73 -10.60 12.13
N PHE A 720 4.28 -10.01 11.02
CA PHE A 720 2.86 -9.73 10.77
C PHE A 720 2.57 -9.39 9.29
N PRO A 721 1.77 -10.19 8.56
CA PRO A 721 1.48 -9.99 7.14
C PRO A 721 0.82 -8.64 6.83
N GLY A 722 0.07 -8.07 7.77
CA GLY A 722 -0.59 -6.75 7.60
C GLY A 722 0.38 -5.59 7.39
N TYR A 723 1.66 -5.75 7.73
CA TYR A 723 2.70 -4.77 7.37
C TYR A 723 3.09 -4.79 5.90
N THR A 724 2.77 -5.87 5.19
CA THR A 724 2.99 -6.05 3.76
C THR A 724 1.66 -5.91 3.01
N PHE A 725 0.67 -6.74 3.31
CA PHE A 725 -0.60 -6.72 2.58
C PHE A 725 -1.53 -5.57 2.98
N GLY A 726 -1.16 -4.79 4.00
CA GLY A 726 -1.80 -3.50 4.27
C GLY A 726 -1.64 -2.50 3.13
N TYR A 727 -0.61 -2.64 2.29
CA TYR A 727 -0.32 -1.71 1.17
C TYR A 727 -0.34 -2.39 -0.19
N ASN A 728 -0.06 -3.69 -0.22
CA ASN A 728 0.11 -4.44 -1.46
C ASN A 728 -0.98 -5.48 -1.60
N ARG A 729 -1.43 -5.70 -2.84
CA ARG A 729 -2.25 -6.86 -3.15
C ARG A 729 -1.39 -8.13 -3.06
N PRO A 730 -1.92 -9.25 -2.52
CA PRO A 730 -1.24 -10.54 -2.53
C PRO A 730 -0.86 -11.00 -3.93
N PHE A 731 0.12 -11.89 -4.03
CA PHE A 731 0.60 -12.40 -5.30
C PHE A 731 -0.51 -13.07 -6.12
N LEU A 732 -1.37 -13.88 -5.48
CA LEU A 732 -2.55 -14.47 -6.12
C LEU A 732 -3.50 -13.40 -6.70
N ALA A 733 -3.80 -12.32 -5.96
CA ALA A 733 -4.63 -11.23 -6.47
C ALA A 733 -3.99 -10.51 -7.67
N ASN A 734 -2.65 -10.40 -7.70
CA ASN A 734 -1.95 -9.87 -8.87
C ASN A 734 -2.06 -10.82 -10.08
N ARG A 735 -1.96 -12.15 -9.90
CA ARG A 735 -2.18 -13.13 -10.97
C ARG A 735 -3.62 -13.11 -11.50
N VAL A 736 -4.60 -12.91 -10.62
CA VAL A 736 -6.01 -12.69 -11.01
C VAL A 736 -6.12 -11.47 -11.93
N ARG A 737 -5.44 -10.37 -11.62
CA ARG A 737 -5.39 -9.17 -12.47
C ARG A 737 -4.86 -9.50 -13.87
N ASP A 738 -3.78 -10.27 -13.95
CA ASP A 738 -3.14 -10.60 -15.23
C ASP A 738 -4.10 -11.36 -16.16
N VAL A 739 -4.89 -12.29 -15.61
CA VAL A 739 -5.93 -13.00 -16.37
C VAL A 739 -7.02 -12.03 -16.85
N GLN A 740 -7.50 -11.13 -15.99
CA GLN A 740 -8.50 -10.12 -16.35
C GLN A 740 -7.98 -9.17 -17.44
N LEU A 741 -6.71 -8.78 -17.38
CA LEU A 741 -6.06 -7.93 -18.38
C LEU A 741 -5.96 -8.64 -19.73
N ALA A 742 -5.61 -9.93 -19.76
CA ALA A 742 -5.59 -10.72 -20.98
C ALA A 742 -6.98 -10.81 -21.65
N VAL A 743 -8.02 -11.01 -20.85
CA VAL A 743 -9.42 -10.99 -21.32
C VAL A 743 -9.75 -9.64 -21.97
N LYS A 744 -9.46 -8.54 -21.28
CA LYS A 744 -9.73 -7.18 -21.78
C LYS A 744 -8.93 -6.85 -23.05
N ALA A 745 -7.69 -7.31 -23.16
CA ALA A 745 -6.85 -7.13 -24.34
C ALA A 745 -7.45 -7.83 -25.57
N LEU A 746 -7.85 -9.10 -25.42
CA LEU A 746 -8.48 -9.86 -26.51
C LEU A 746 -9.81 -9.24 -26.95
N GLN A 747 -10.64 -8.79 -26.00
CA GLN A 747 -11.89 -8.11 -26.32
C GLN A 747 -11.66 -6.79 -27.08
N ALA A 748 -10.63 -6.02 -26.71
CA ALA A 748 -10.26 -4.81 -27.43
C ALA A 748 -9.74 -5.08 -28.86
N GLU A 749 -9.18 -6.27 -29.12
CA GLU A 749 -8.88 -6.74 -30.48
C GLU A 749 -10.13 -7.24 -31.24
N GLY A 750 -11.32 -7.14 -30.66
CA GLY A 750 -12.57 -7.62 -31.24
C GLY A 750 -12.74 -9.14 -31.16
N LYS A 751 -11.97 -9.83 -30.31
CA LYS A 751 -12.07 -11.28 -30.12
C LYS A 751 -13.22 -11.61 -29.18
N THR A 752 -13.98 -12.65 -29.53
CA THR A 752 -14.94 -13.31 -28.65
C THR A 752 -14.24 -14.47 -27.95
N ILE A 753 -14.22 -14.45 -26.61
CA ILE A 753 -13.54 -15.48 -25.81
C ILE A 753 -14.52 -16.61 -25.53
N LYS A 754 -14.33 -17.73 -26.22
CA LYS A 754 -15.23 -18.90 -26.17
C LYS A 754 -14.98 -19.77 -24.96
N ALA A 755 -13.75 -19.78 -24.43
CA ALA A 755 -13.43 -20.48 -23.20
C ALA A 755 -12.24 -19.83 -22.49
N LEU A 756 -12.31 -19.77 -21.17
CA LEU A 756 -11.19 -19.50 -20.28
C LEU A 756 -10.81 -20.80 -19.56
N VAL A 757 -9.56 -21.23 -19.70
CA VAL A 757 -9.15 -22.60 -19.35
C VAL A 757 -7.86 -22.60 -18.53
N ALA A 758 -7.83 -23.37 -17.44
CA ALA A 758 -6.63 -23.60 -16.66
C ALA A 758 -6.64 -24.95 -15.94
N ALA A 759 -5.46 -25.49 -15.63
CA ALA A 759 -5.33 -26.68 -14.81
C ALA A 759 -4.09 -26.57 -13.91
N GLY A 760 -4.13 -27.25 -12.76
CA GLY A 760 -3.01 -27.27 -11.81
C GLY A 760 -2.79 -25.91 -11.14
N PRO A 761 -1.54 -25.42 -11.02
CA PRO A 761 -1.20 -24.27 -10.19
C PRO A 761 -1.80 -22.93 -10.64
N HIS A 762 -2.41 -22.89 -11.84
CA HIS A 762 -3.02 -21.68 -12.41
C HIS A 762 -4.57 -21.67 -12.36
N ALA A 763 -5.17 -22.74 -11.81
CA ALA A 763 -6.61 -22.90 -11.82
C ALA A 763 -7.32 -21.91 -10.88
N ILE A 764 -6.72 -21.60 -9.73
CA ILE A 764 -7.35 -20.73 -8.73
C ILE A 764 -7.42 -19.27 -9.18
N GLU A 765 -6.34 -18.68 -9.71
CA GLU A 765 -6.38 -17.31 -10.23
C GLU A 765 -7.34 -17.18 -11.42
N THR A 766 -7.44 -18.21 -12.25
CA THR A 766 -8.32 -18.24 -13.41
C THR A 766 -9.78 -18.24 -12.98
N LEU A 767 -10.09 -19.07 -11.97
CA LEU A 767 -11.43 -19.15 -11.40
C LEU A 767 -11.82 -17.82 -10.74
N LEU A 768 -10.94 -17.24 -9.91
CA LEU A 768 -11.17 -15.96 -9.24
C LEU A 768 -11.29 -14.80 -10.23
N ALA A 769 -10.49 -14.78 -11.31
CA ALA A 769 -10.66 -13.83 -12.40
C ALA A 769 -12.06 -13.95 -13.00
N ARG A 770 -12.57 -15.17 -13.21
CA ARG A 770 -13.93 -15.37 -13.72
C ARG A 770 -15.01 -14.79 -12.80
N VAL A 771 -14.85 -14.91 -11.48
CA VAL A 771 -15.81 -14.38 -10.49
C VAL A 771 -16.00 -12.86 -10.63
N GLN A 772 -14.95 -12.12 -10.98
CA GLN A 772 -15.00 -10.66 -11.16
C GLN A 772 -15.35 -10.20 -12.58
N LEU A 773 -15.16 -11.05 -13.60
CA LEU A 773 -15.47 -10.68 -14.98
C LEU A 773 -16.99 -10.62 -15.21
N PRO A 774 -17.48 -9.68 -16.04
CA PRO A 774 -18.89 -9.63 -16.46
C PRO A 774 -19.40 -10.96 -17.02
N ALA A 775 -20.71 -11.20 -16.93
CA ALA A 775 -21.33 -12.46 -17.36
C ALA A 775 -21.02 -12.81 -18.82
N ASP A 776 -20.99 -11.82 -19.71
CA ASP A 776 -20.77 -11.93 -21.14
C ASP A 776 -19.30 -11.85 -21.56
N ALA A 777 -18.37 -11.61 -20.62
CA ALA A 777 -16.95 -11.47 -20.95
C ALA A 777 -16.32 -12.75 -21.52
N VAL A 778 -16.77 -13.91 -21.03
CA VAL A 778 -16.32 -15.24 -21.44
C VAL A 778 -17.51 -16.21 -21.45
N GLU A 779 -17.67 -16.98 -22.53
CA GLU A 779 -18.81 -17.89 -22.70
C GLU A 779 -18.82 -19.05 -21.69
N ARG A 780 -17.65 -19.67 -21.43
CA ARG A 780 -17.48 -20.72 -20.43
C ARG A 780 -16.10 -20.69 -19.78
N THR A 781 -16.01 -21.14 -18.53
CA THR A 781 -14.75 -21.32 -17.82
C THR A 781 -14.58 -22.78 -17.44
N ILE A 782 -13.41 -23.36 -17.70
CA ILE A 782 -13.10 -24.75 -17.37
C ILE A 782 -11.81 -24.76 -16.55
N VAL A 783 -11.88 -25.18 -15.30
CA VAL A 783 -10.72 -25.25 -14.42
C VAL A 783 -10.57 -26.62 -13.78
N ASP A 784 -9.33 -27.10 -13.62
CA ASP A 784 -9.02 -28.23 -12.75
C ASP A 784 -8.19 -27.75 -11.55
N LEU A 785 -8.82 -27.72 -10.38
CA LEU A 785 -8.23 -27.25 -9.13
C LEU A 785 -7.26 -28.26 -8.50
N GLY A 786 -7.20 -29.51 -8.97
CA GLY A 786 -6.32 -30.52 -8.40
C GLY A 786 -6.55 -30.79 -6.90
N GLY A 787 -7.76 -30.54 -6.39
CA GLY A 787 -8.10 -30.66 -4.98
C GLY A 787 -7.73 -29.45 -4.11
N PHE A 788 -7.26 -28.34 -4.69
CA PHE A 788 -6.91 -27.13 -3.96
C PHE A 788 -8.07 -26.60 -3.08
N SER A 789 -7.72 -26.04 -1.93
CA SER A 789 -8.59 -25.33 -0.99
C SER A 789 -7.72 -24.33 -0.25
N PHE A 790 -8.23 -23.14 0.08
CA PHE A 790 -7.47 -22.18 0.88
C PHE A 790 -7.11 -22.71 2.28
N LYS A 791 -7.74 -23.80 2.74
CA LYS A 791 -7.38 -24.48 3.99
C LYS A 791 -6.00 -25.15 3.93
N SER A 792 -5.46 -25.42 2.74
CA SER A 792 -4.09 -25.95 2.60
C SER A 792 -3.01 -24.87 2.69
N VAL A 793 -3.38 -23.58 2.61
CA VAL A 793 -2.45 -22.46 2.76
C VAL A 793 -2.16 -22.26 4.25
N THR A 794 -0.93 -22.51 4.66
CA THR A 794 -0.50 -22.46 6.07
C THR A 794 0.58 -21.42 6.35
N SER A 795 1.14 -20.80 5.32
CA SER A 795 2.20 -19.79 5.42
C SER A 795 1.76 -18.44 4.88
N VAL A 796 2.34 -17.36 5.42
CA VAL A 796 2.01 -15.97 5.05
C VAL A 796 2.66 -15.54 3.74
N ASP A 797 3.72 -16.22 3.32
CA ASP A 797 4.44 -16.01 2.07
C ASP A 797 3.98 -16.97 0.95
N ASP A 798 2.97 -17.81 1.20
CA ASP A 798 2.44 -18.74 0.22
C ASP A 798 1.93 -17.98 -1.03
N PRO A 799 2.32 -18.38 -2.26
CA PRO A 799 1.91 -17.69 -3.48
C PRO A 799 0.39 -17.69 -3.72
N ASP A 800 -0.32 -18.65 -3.13
CA ASP A 800 -1.77 -18.79 -3.19
C ASP A 800 -2.50 -18.14 -1.99
N LEU A 801 -1.79 -17.42 -1.10
CA LEU A 801 -2.43 -16.68 -0.02
C LEU A 801 -3.35 -15.58 -0.57
N LEU A 802 -4.60 -15.59 -0.11
CA LEU A 802 -5.58 -14.52 -0.32
C LEU A 802 -6.29 -14.22 1.01
N PRO A 803 -5.87 -13.18 1.75
CA PRO A 803 -6.53 -12.79 3.00
C PRO A 803 -8.06 -12.67 2.82
N GLY A 804 -8.82 -13.25 3.74
CA GLY A 804 -10.28 -13.32 3.70
C GLY A 804 -10.89 -14.44 2.86
N ALA A 805 -10.11 -15.23 2.11
CA ALA A 805 -10.66 -16.30 1.29
C ALA A 805 -11.47 -17.33 2.11
N LEU A 806 -11.01 -17.69 3.32
CA LEU A 806 -11.77 -18.60 4.19
C LEU A 806 -12.97 -17.91 4.85
N LYS A 807 -12.85 -16.62 5.23
CA LYS A 807 -13.97 -15.83 5.77
C LYS A 807 -15.18 -15.86 4.82
N TYR A 808 -14.93 -15.73 3.51
CA TYR A 808 -15.98 -15.67 2.49
C TYR A 808 -16.30 -17.03 1.85
N GLY A 809 -16.01 -18.13 2.55
CA GLY A 809 -16.51 -19.46 2.19
C GLY A 809 -15.58 -20.31 1.34
N ASP A 810 -14.27 -20.05 1.40
CA ASP A 810 -13.26 -20.76 0.59
C ASP A 810 -13.62 -20.64 -0.92
N ILE A 811 -13.17 -21.58 -1.75
CA ILE A 811 -13.48 -21.56 -3.19
C ILE A 811 -14.98 -21.60 -3.46
N GLY A 812 -15.72 -22.46 -2.77
CA GLY A 812 -17.15 -22.64 -3.01
C GLY A 812 -17.94 -21.35 -2.76
N GLY A 813 -17.57 -20.61 -1.73
CA GLY A 813 -18.23 -19.35 -1.41
C GLY A 813 -17.83 -18.19 -2.31
N LEU A 814 -16.57 -18.09 -2.71
CA LEU A 814 -16.12 -17.08 -3.67
C LEU A 814 -16.78 -17.30 -5.04
N VAL A 815 -16.84 -18.55 -5.52
CA VAL A 815 -17.49 -18.90 -6.80
C VAL A 815 -19.01 -18.68 -6.75
N ALA A 816 -19.64 -18.88 -5.59
CA ALA A 816 -21.06 -18.58 -5.41
C ALA A 816 -21.40 -17.09 -5.65
N LEU A 817 -20.41 -16.20 -5.63
CA LEU A 817 -20.57 -14.78 -5.97
C LEU A 817 -20.36 -14.49 -7.47
N ALA A 818 -19.95 -15.45 -8.30
CA ALA A 818 -19.78 -15.19 -9.74
C ALA A 818 -21.11 -14.74 -10.36
N PRO A 819 -21.11 -13.87 -11.39
CA PRO A 819 -22.33 -13.61 -12.16
C PRO A 819 -22.87 -14.89 -12.81
N GLU A 820 -24.11 -14.88 -13.32
CA GLU A 820 -24.71 -16.04 -14.01
C GLU A 820 -23.88 -16.38 -15.28
N CYS A 821 -23.04 -17.41 -15.19
CA CYS A 821 -22.15 -17.84 -16.28
C CYS A 821 -21.74 -19.31 -16.15
N ARG A 822 -21.40 -19.95 -17.27
CA ARG A 822 -21.03 -21.38 -17.27
C ARG A 822 -19.63 -21.58 -16.69
N ILE A 823 -19.53 -22.33 -15.60
CA ILE A 823 -18.26 -22.68 -14.96
C ILE A 823 -18.21 -24.19 -14.73
N GLU A 824 -17.17 -24.85 -15.22
CA GLU A 824 -16.90 -26.27 -15.04
C GLU A 824 -15.67 -26.42 -14.15
N ILE A 825 -15.86 -26.98 -12.95
CA ILE A 825 -14.80 -27.14 -11.94
C ILE A 825 -14.50 -28.62 -11.75
N HIS A 826 -13.31 -29.03 -12.16
CA HIS A 826 -12.73 -30.35 -11.96
C HIS A 826 -11.75 -30.35 -10.79
N GLY A 827 -11.41 -31.53 -10.27
CA GLY A 827 -10.60 -31.64 -9.06
C GLY A 827 -11.21 -30.87 -7.89
N ALA A 828 -12.55 -30.84 -7.81
CA ALA A 828 -13.29 -29.93 -6.92
C ALA A 828 -13.37 -30.42 -5.46
N GLN A 829 -12.48 -31.31 -5.00
CA GLN A 829 -12.52 -31.87 -3.64
C GLN A 829 -12.54 -30.78 -2.57
N GLY A 830 -11.80 -29.68 -2.76
CA GLY A 830 -11.81 -28.54 -1.84
C GLY A 830 -13.21 -27.94 -1.62
N ILE A 831 -14.06 -27.95 -2.65
CA ILE A 831 -15.46 -27.50 -2.59
C ILE A 831 -16.36 -28.63 -2.07
N LEU A 832 -16.21 -29.84 -2.61
CA LEU A 832 -17.07 -30.98 -2.31
C LEU A 832 -16.98 -31.43 -0.84
N ASN A 833 -15.87 -31.15 -0.17
CA ASN A 833 -15.70 -31.41 1.25
C ASN A 833 -16.47 -30.42 2.14
N ASP A 834 -16.93 -29.28 1.61
CA ASP A 834 -17.90 -28.41 2.27
C ASP A 834 -19.31 -28.74 1.73
N GLU A 835 -20.02 -29.63 2.42
CA GLU A 835 -21.34 -30.10 2.01
C GLU A 835 -22.34 -28.95 1.79
N PHE A 836 -22.24 -27.87 2.58
CA PHE A 836 -23.15 -26.74 2.45
C PHE A 836 -22.88 -25.94 1.18
N ALA A 837 -21.61 -25.59 0.92
CA ALA A 837 -21.25 -24.88 -0.30
C ALA A 837 -21.55 -25.71 -1.56
N ALA A 838 -21.23 -27.01 -1.54
CA ALA A 838 -21.51 -27.91 -2.65
C ALA A 838 -23.01 -28.06 -2.94
N ALA A 839 -23.85 -28.20 -1.88
CA ALA A 839 -25.30 -28.26 -2.04
C ALA A 839 -25.85 -26.94 -2.59
N TYR A 840 -25.43 -25.80 -2.01
CA TYR A 840 -25.86 -24.49 -2.46
C TYR A 840 -25.57 -24.25 -3.95
N LEU A 841 -24.34 -24.53 -4.40
CA LEU A 841 -23.97 -24.38 -5.81
C LEU A 841 -24.81 -25.28 -6.72
N ARG A 842 -25.04 -26.56 -6.37
CA ARG A 842 -25.84 -27.48 -7.19
C ARG A 842 -27.31 -27.07 -7.29
N GLU A 843 -27.88 -26.54 -6.21
CA GLU A 843 -29.30 -26.22 -6.12
C GLU A 843 -29.62 -24.85 -6.74
N THR A 844 -28.74 -23.86 -6.54
CA THR A 844 -29.00 -22.46 -6.87
C THR A 844 -28.19 -21.94 -8.07
N ARG A 845 -27.08 -22.61 -8.42
CA ARG A 845 -26.16 -22.20 -9.49
C ARG A 845 -26.00 -23.31 -10.53
N LYS A 846 -27.07 -23.63 -11.27
CA LYS A 846 -27.13 -24.77 -12.22
C LYS A 846 -26.14 -24.68 -13.37
N GLU A 847 -25.65 -23.48 -13.65
CA GLU A 847 -24.61 -23.18 -14.62
C GLU A 847 -23.19 -23.54 -14.15
N ILE A 848 -23.03 -23.84 -12.86
CA ILE A 848 -21.77 -24.28 -12.24
C ILE A 848 -21.80 -25.80 -12.07
N THR A 849 -20.87 -26.51 -12.70
CA THR A 849 -20.71 -27.97 -12.55
C THR A 849 -19.48 -28.30 -11.71
N LEU A 850 -19.63 -29.28 -10.82
CA LEU A 850 -18.57 -29.72 -9.90
C LEU A 850 -18.26 -31.20 -10.17
N SER A 851 -17.00 -31.51 -10.46
CA SER A 851 -16.48 -32.87 -10.63
C SER A 851 -15.33 -33.13 -9.65
N ALA A 852 -15.36 -34.28 -8.98
CA ALA A 852 -14.22 -34.77 -8.22
C ALA A 852 -13.12 -35.31 -9.15
N GLU A 853 -13.48 -35.82 -10.32
CA GLU A 853 -12.51 -36.37 -11.27
C GLU A 853 -11.64 -35.25 -11.85
N PRO A 854 -10.30 -35.41 -11.85
CA PRO A 854 -9.39 -34.49 -12.52
C PRO A 854 -9.62 -34.53 -14.03
N LEU A 855 -9.27 -33.45 -14.69
CA LEU A 855 -9.43 -33.29 -16.13
C LEU A 855 -8.07 -33.48 -16.80
N SER A 856 -7.91 -34.57 -17.57
CA SER A 856 -6.71 -34.73 -18.38
C SER A 856 -6.69 -33.69 -19.49
N ARG A 857 -5.49 -33.28 -19.92
CA ARG A 857 -5.31 -32.32 -21.01
C ARG A 857 -6.13 -32.71 -22.25
N ASP A 858 -6.07 -33.96 -22.66
CA ASP A 858 -6.83 -34.42 -23.83
C ASP A 858 -8.35 -34.36 -23.63
N GLN A 859 -8.83 -34.59 -22.40
CA GLN A 859 -10.24 -34.40 -22.08
C GLN A 859 -10.65 -32.92 -22.20
N VAL A 860 -9.82 -31.98 -21.75
CA VAL A 860 -10.06 -30.53 -21.94
C VAL A 860 -10.28 -30.21 -23.42
N TRP A 861 -9.38 -30.66 -24.30
CA TRP A 861 -9.47 -30.36 -25.74
C TRP A 861 -10.63 -31.06 -26.43
N GLN A 862 -10.98 -32.28 -26.01
CA GLN A 862 -12.19 -32.94 -26.50
C GLN A 862 -13.46 -32.21 -26.05
N THR A 863 -13.48 -31.67 -24.83
CA THR A 863 -14.57 -30.81 -24.33
C THR A 863 -14.64 -29.47 -25.05
N LEU A 864 -13.49 -28.92 -25.47
CA LEU A 864 -13.43 -27.68 -26.25
C LEU A 864 -13.84 -27.86 -27.72
N LYS A 865 -13.60 -29.04 -28.27
CA LYS A 865 -13.98 -29.43 -29.65
C LYS A 865 -15.48 -29.69 -29.79
N LYS A 866 -16.12 -30.24 -28.76
CA LYS A 866 -17.57 -30.39 -28.66
C LYS A 866 -18.21 -29.05 -28.36
#